data_AF-A0A7S1MUS6-F1
#
_entry.id   AF-A0A7S1MUS6-F1
#
_cell.length_a   1.000
_cell.length_b   1.000
_cell.length_c   1.000
_cell.angle_alpha   90.00
_cell.angle_beta   90.00
_cell.angle_gamma   90.00
#
_symmetry.space_group_name_H-M   'P 1'
#
loop_
_entity.id
_entity.type
_entity.pdbx_description
1 polymer ?
#
loop_
_entity_poly.entity_id
_entity_poly.type
_entity_poly.pdbx_seq_one_letter_code
_entity_poly.pdbx_strand_id
1 'polypeptide(L)'
;MNHAYRAAQRTTPLRIVGFLPLLLVVLHISTALAAPLRWSCDATWANAQENRQCTALVDQRFPAIVSTSELSTTIRVDVTTTERRSQTLTHADVFCDLGDGGVRKVASLALRRCRRVQTSASVVEDSNARVWSLYSVWHAYAAQTVTNQTFPLISVEDVIRSNGNLTIGDIYRPASNRAAARSFYYQYTPEAGPYCIYKRRPGEADPPLPDCVDINATLRRHAEMLTSAGVDSIIIDATNLGTFTNFSDVIQVRPTEVLLEGWSALRAQGIVTPTVAVWNKLPPGSDVWQHFLPLYNKYPDLMAKDTVHTGKYVFFVPTSAPIDPSIVAAIESNGGRNNIYVQEMWTFFPPSDFAVEWAFFSSCIDPATGGYTSSVATTDDCNQYVTTNSSVGSVATVSSSYQLDYGSLPFGAAGNVGVRTLQMQFKTALAKLPDADNILISSFNEELAQPQHNPYAATSSYVRSMGLEWDPAGAEELYVDTFGCDFARDYAPSRECGNRSLVMVTSCLRVWTLARSHWFRSRYGNASHPCDVIEGEACCTVAPEDERKAVWAFRKVDGTDFLVSVDPTEVAVLNASPAWKQVCAYMNGATTFCSDKSLMPTRWAVSGPFYTAAQPTESGAVMLYRCLAGGIKHFFTTDPHCEGQGAPEQDVGYLQPTRTGYAPRSFRRCFDNVNNVHYHSLDHPCPVGVEEAMYGFVL
;
A
#
# COMPACT_ATOMS: atom_id res chain seq x y z
N MET A 1 3.34 20.95 8.18
CA MET A 1 2.05 20.81 7.47
C MET A 1 1.18 22.08 7.45
N ASN A 2 1.23 22.98 8.46
CA ASN A 2 0.37 24.18 8.49
C ASN A 2 0.66 25.33 7.47
N HIS A 3 1.66 25.21 6.59
CA HIS A 3 1.96 26.25 5.58
C HIS A 3 1.56 25.90 4.14
N ALA A 4 1.32 24.62 3.81
CA ALA A 4 1.06 24.19 2.42
C ALA A 4 -0.41 24.33 1.98
N TYR A 5 -1.37 24.44 2.92
CA TYR A 5 -2.79 24.38 2.58
C TYR A 5 -3.42 25.72 2.14
N ARG A 6 -2.68 26.85 2.19
CA ARG A 6 -3.23 28.19 1.84
C ARG A 6 -3.15 28.57 0.36
N ALA A 7 -2.58 27.72 -0.51
CA ALA A 7 -2.34 28.10 -1.91
C ALA A 7 -3.46 27.75 -2.90
N ALA A 8 -4.47 26.93 -2.53
CA ALA A 8 -5.46 26.41 -3.49
C ALA A 8 -6.80 27.18 -3.56
N GLN A 9 -6.89 28.41 -3.04
CA GLN A 9 -8.12 29.23 -3.16
C GLN A 9 -7.83 30.60 -3.79
N ARG A 10 -7.71 30.62 -5.12
CA ARG A 10 -7.93 31.83 -5.92
C ARG A 10 -9.03 31.55 -6.94
N THR A 11 -10.24 31.98 -6.60
CA THR A 11 -11.40 32.01 -7.49
C THR A 11 -11.24 33.15 -8.50
N THR A 12 -11.20 32.83 -9.78
CA THR A 12 -11.47 33.76 -10.89
C THR A 12 -12.92 33.54 -11.38
N PRO A 13 -13.71 34.60 -11.62
CA PRO A 13 -15.07 34.44 -12.11
C PRO A 13 -15.07 34.26 -13.63
N LEU A 14 -15.52 33.10 -14.12
CA LEU A 14 -15.78 32.93 -15.56
C LEU A 14 -17.24 33.30 -15.87
N ARG A 15 -17.41 34.25 -16.79
CA ARG A 15 -18.70 34.64 -17.38
C ARG A 15 -19.20 33.53 -18.31
N ILE A 16 -20.43 33.10 -18.08
CA ILE A 16 -21.19 32.18 -18.95
C ILE A 16 -21.82 33.00 -20.08
N VAL A 17 -21.56 32.61 -21.33
CA VAL A 17 -22.42 32.91 -22.49
C VAL A 17 -22.78 31.57 -23.11
N GLY A 18 -24.08 31.26 -23.13
CA GLY A 18 -24.59 29.96 -23.51
C GLY A 18 -24.77 29.77 -25.01
N PHE A 19 -24.88 28.51 -25.43
CA PHE A 19 -25.65 28.06 -26.60
C PHE A 19 -26.09 26.60 -26.39
N LEU A 20 -27.37 26.32 -26.69
CA LEU A 20 -28.07 25.03 -26.65
C LEU A 20 -27.81 24.20 -27.94
N PRO A 21 -28.21 22.91 -28.00
CA PRO A 21 -27.44 21.83 -28.62
C PRO A 21 -27.99 21.36 -29.98
N LEU A 22 -27.20 20.52 -30.66
CA LEU A 22 -27.67 19.69 -31.77
C LEU A 22 -27.59 18.20 -31.39
N LEU A 23 -28.76 17.57 -31.45
CA LEU A 23 -29.03 16.15 -31.33
C LEU A 23 -28.34 15.36 -32.45
N LEU A 24 -27.69 14.24 -32.12
CA LEU A 24 -27.43 13.18 -33.10
C LEU A 24 -27.82 11.83 -32.50
N VAL A 25 -28.86 11.24 -33.10
CA VAL A 25 -29.36 9.89 -32.83
C VAL A 25 -28.55 8.92 -33.68
N VAL A 26 -27.93 7.91 -33.05
CA VAL A 26 -27.34 6.77 -33.77
C VAL A 26 -28.09 5.50 -33.36
N LEU A 27 -28.78 4.92 -34.35
CA LEU A 27 -29.43 3.61 -34.27
C LEU A 27 -28.38 2.50 -34.07
N HIS A 28 -28.61 1.60 -33.10
CA HIS A 28 -27.96 0.30 -33.03
C HIS A 28 -28.80 -0.73 -33.80
N ILE A 29 -28.18 -1.39 -34.80
CA ILE A 29 -28.70 -2.59 -35.46
C ILE A 29 -28.03 -3.80 -34.82
N SER A 30 -28.85 -4.76 -34.37
CA SER A 30 -28.41 -6.06 -33.82
C SER A 30 -28.59 -7.17 -34.86
N THR A 31 -27.54 -7.95 -35.12
CA THR A 31 -27.54 -9.33 -35.69
C THR A 31 -26.17 -9.94 -35.36
N ALA A 32 -26.00 -10.97 -34.52
CA ALA A 32 -26.40 -12.38 -34.59
C ALA A 32 -25.22 -13.31 -34.98
N LEU A 33 -24.87 -14.18 -34.01
CA LEU A 33 -24.37 -15.56 -34.12
C LEU A 33 -23.14 -15.88 -35.01
N ALA A 34 -22.04 -16.29 -34.36
CA ALA A 34 -21.09 -17.25 -34.91
C ALA A 34 -20.49 -18.12 -33.79
N ALA A 35 -20.76 -19.42 -33.83
CA ALA A 35 -20.10 -20.43 -33.02
C ALA A 35 -18.85 -20.95 -33.77
N PRO A 36 -17.73 -21.26 -33.10
CA PRO A 36 -16.62 -21.93 -33.78
C PRO A 36 -16.77 -23.46 -33.72
N LEU A 37 -16.80 -24.04 -34.92
CA LEU A 37 -16.59 -25.47 -35.21
C LEU A 37 -15.20 -25.90 -34.71
N ARG A 38 -15.14 -26.97 -33.91
CA ARG A 38 -13.91 -27.73 -33.64
C ARG A 38 -13.64 -28.68 -34.82
N TRP A 39 -12.44 -28.59 -35.39
CA TRP A 39 -11.87 -29.64 -36.25
C TRP A 39 -10.82 -30.40 -35.44
N SER A 40 -10.94 -31.73 -35.38
CA SER A 40 -9.85 -32.62 -34.95
C SER A 40 -9.24 -33.26 -36.19
N CYS A 41 -7.94 -33.09 -36.40
CA CYS A 41 -7.19 -33.90 -37.33
C CYS A 41 -6.34 -34.90 -36.53
N ASP A 42 -6.76 -36.16 -36.53
CA ASP A 42 -5.89 -37.30 -36.25
C ASP A 42 -5.14 -37.64 -37.54
N ALA A 43 -3.82 -37.67 -37.48
CA ALA A 43 -2.99 -38.27 -38.53
C ALA A 43 -1.73 -38.90 -37.92
N THR A 44 -1.74 -40.22 -37.89
CA THR A 44 -0.64 -41.12 -37.59
C THR A 44 0.22 -41.42 -38.84
N TRP A 45 1.55 -41.49 -38.66
CA TRP A 45 2.63 -41.98 -39.56
C TRP A 45 3.04 -41.04 -40.72
N ALA A 46 4.30 -40.88 -41.15
CA ALA A 46 5.65 -41.25 -40.69
C ALA A 46 6.67 -40.50 -41.60
N ASN A 47 7.87 -40.17 -41.11
CA ASN A 47 9.09 -40.31 -41.93
C ASN A 47 10.35 -40.42 -41.05
N ALA A 48 10.97 -41.61 -41.04
CA ALA A 48 12.05 -42.00 -40.12
C ALA A 48 13.46 -41.64 -40.61
N GLN A 49 13.60 -40.62 -41.47
CA GLN A 49 14.86 -40.26 -42.10
C GLN A 49 15.44 -38.92 -41.61
N GLU A 50 14.62 -37.99 -41.12
CA GLU A 50 15.09 -36.73 -40.52
C GLU A 50 15.57 -36.88 -39.07
N ASN A 51 15.10 -37.92 -38.37
CA ASN A 51 15.45 -38.13 -36.97
C ASN A 51 16.92 -38.55 -36.74
N ARG A 52 17.61 -39.04 -37.79
CA ARG A 52 19.04 -39.41 -37.67
C ARG A 52 20.00 -38.23 -37.77
N GLN A 53 19.59 -37.11 -38.37
CA GLN A 53 20.45 -35.92 -38.46
C GLN A 53 20.39 -35.07 -37.18
N CYS A 54 19.28 -35.11 -36.43
CA CYS A 54 19.20 -34.45 -35.13
C CYS A 54 20.00 -35.17 -34.03
N THR A 55 20.04 -36.51 -34.01
CA THR A 55 20.78 -37.25 -32.96
C THR A 55 22.30 -37.05 -33.06
N ALA A 56 22.85 -36.93 -34.28
CA ALA A 56 24.28 -36.77 -34.49
C ALA A 56 24.85 -35.41 -34.03
N LEU A 57 24.01 -34.36 -33.97
CA LEU A 57 24.39 -33.02 -33.52
C LEU A 57 24.36 -32.85 -32.00
N VAL A 58 23.54 -33.65 -31.31
CA VAL A 58 23.41 -33.64 -29.85
C VAL A 58 24.58 -34.42 -29.21
N ASP A 59 24.98 -35.55 -29.80
CA ASP A 59 26.08 -36.39 -29.27
C ASP A 59 27.47 -35.73 -29.37
N GLN A 60 27.67 -34.76 -30.29
CA GLN A 60 28.95 -34.05 -30.40
C GLN A 60 29.17 -32.94 -29.38
N ARG A 61 28.12 -32.45 -28.69
CA ARG A 61 28.24 -31.32 -27.73
C ARG A 61 28.12 -31.72 -26.25
N PHE A 62 27.67 -32.93 -25.93
CA PHE A 62 27.45 -33.35 -24.54
C PHE A 62 27.81 -34.83 -24.29
N PRO A 63 29.09 -35.18 -24.09
CA PRO A 63 29.56 -36.57 -24.08
C PRO A 63 29.28 -37.36 -22.79
N ALA A 64 28.49 -36.83 -21.86
CA ALA A 64 28.18 -37.53 -20.62
C ALA A 64 26.71 -37.37 -20.28
N ILE A 65 25.86 -38.27 -20.79
CA ILE A 65 24.58 -38.75 -20.24
C ILE A 65 24.04 -39.76 -21.27
N VAL A 66 24.28 -41.07 -21.10
CA VAL A 66 23.32 -42.15 -21.43
C VAL A 66 23.69 -43.42 -20.66
N SER A 67 22.85 -43.83 -19.73
CA SER A 67 22.53 -45.25 -19.46
C SER A 67 21.37 -45.30 -18.46
N THR A 68 20.14 -45.39 -18.97
CA THR A 68 19.13 -46.38 -18.57
C THR A 68 17.91 -46.18 -19.47
N SER A 69 17.50 -47.25 -20.12
CA SER A 69 16.26 -47.40 -20.88
C SER A 69 15.03 -47.38 -19.97
N GLU A 70 13.88 -47.03 -20.56
CA GLU A 70 12.52 -46.95 -20.00
C GLU A 70 12.12 -45.58 -19.44
N LEU A 71 11.34 -44.84 -20.24
CA LEU A 71 10.26 -43.89 -19.92
C LEU A 71 10.11 -42.91 -21.10
N SER A 72 9.01 -43.01 -21.85
CA SER A 72 8.68 -42.07 -22.92
C SER A 72 8.03 -40.81 -22.36
N THR A 73 8.84 -39.81 -22.02
CA THR A 73 8.36 -38.42 -21.87
C THR A 73 8.55 -37.72 -23.22
N THR A 74 7.47 -37.35 -23.89
CA THR A 74 7.55 -36.58 -25.13
C THR A 74 7.86 -35.12 -24.77
N ILE A 75 9.09 -34.67 -25.02
CA ILE A 75 9.46 -33.26 -24.95
C ILE A 75 9.23 -32.68 -26.34
N ARG A 76 8.32 -31.71 -26.47
CA ARG A 76 8.21 -30.89 -27.68
C ARG A 76 9.19 -29.73 -27.56
N VAL A 77 10.06 -29.62 -28.55
CA VAL A 77 10.94 -28.46 -28.74
C VAL A 77 10.53 -27.84 -30.06
N ASP A 78 9.92 -26.67 -29.99
CA ASP A 78 9.63 -25.88 -31.19
C ASP A 78 10.85 -25.01 -31.48
N VAL A 79 11.47 -25.22 -32.65
CA VAL A 79 12.62 -24.45 -33.11
C VAL A 79 12.17 -23.61 -34.30
N THR A 80 12.04 -22.31 -34.10
CA THR A 80 11.80 -21.34 -35.18
C THR A 80 13.12 -20.72 -35.60
N THR A 81 13.63 -21.12 -36.77
CA THR A 81 14.76 -20.46 -37.42
C THR A 81 14.25 -19.39 -38.38
N THR A 82 14.61 -18.12 -38.14
CA THR A 82 14.39 -17.04 -39.11
C THR A 82 15.73 -16.63 -39.71
N GLU A 83 15.94 -16.90 -41.00
CA GLU A 83 17.11 -16.39 -41.71
C GLU A 83 16.92 -14.90 -42.03
N ARG A 84 17.63 -14.02 -41.31
CA ARG A 84 18.02 -12.70 -41.83
C ARG A 84 19.50 -12.73 -42.13
N ARG A 85 19.87 -12.28 -43.34
CA ARG A 85 21.26 -12.20 -43.81
C ARG A 85 22.15 -11.62 -42.70
N SER A 86 23.12 -12.43 -42.27
CA SER A 86 24.25 -12.19 -41.35
C SER A 86 24.14 -12.50 -39.84
N GLN A 87 23.01 -12.97 -39.30
CA GLN A 87 23.00 -13.54 -37.93
C GLN A 87 22.01 -14.71 -37.79
N THR A 88 22.51 -15.89 -37.44
CA THR A 88 21.69 -17.06 -37.09
C THR A 88 21.31 -16.97 -35.61
N LEU A 89 20.11 -16.49 -35.29
CA LEU A 89 19.53 -16.60 -33.95
C LEU A 89 18.74 -17.90 -33.86
N THR A 90 19.16 -18.81 -32.98
CA THR A 90 18.40 -20.02 -32.63
C THR A 90 17.66 -19.75 -31.33
N HIS A 91 16.33 -19.70 -31.39
CA HIS A 91 15.47 -19.75 -30.20
C HIS A 91 15.00 -21.18 -30.02
N ALA A 92 15.11 -21.70 -28.80
CA ALA A 92 14.58 -23.00 -28.42
C ALA A 92 13.68 -22.80 -27.22
N ASP A 93 12.36 -22.83 -27.46
CA ASP A 93 11.37 -22.81 -26.39
C ASP A 93 11.09 -24.25 -25.98
N VAL A 94 11.30 -24.56 -24.70
CA VAL A 94 11.06 -25.90 -24.15
C VAL A 94 9.73 -25.87 -23.39
N PHE A 95 8.71 -26.54 -23.95
CA PHE A 95 7.41 -26.69 -23.29
C PHE A 95 7.34 -28.03 -22.56
N CYS A 96 7.11 -27.97 -21.24
CA CYS A 96 6.81 -29.13 -20.41
C CYS A 96 5.27 -29.30 -20.35
N ASP A 97 4.65 -29.94 -21.35
CA ASP A 97 3.23 -30.30 -21.30
C ASP A 97 3.05 -31.60 -20.49
N LEU A 98 2.39 -31.50 -19.33
CA LEU A 98 2.05 -32.65 -18.51
C LEU A 98 0.61 -33.03 -18.83
N GLY A 99 0.43 -33.93 -19.80
CA GLY A 99 -0.88 -34.46 -20.14
C GLY A 99 -1.61 -34.98 -18.89
N ASP A 100 -2.91 -34.69 -18.81
CA ASP A 100 -3.82 -35.08 -17.74
C ASP A 100 -3.86 -36.60 -17.58
N GLY A 101 -2.99 -37.12 -16.73
CA GLY A 101 -2.84 -38.57 -16.56
C GLY A 101 -1.80 -38.92 -15.51
N GLY A 102 -2.08 -38.55 -14.25
CA GLY A 102 -1.58 -39.17 -13.03
C GLY A 102 -0.10 -39.53 -12.94
N VAL A 103 0.68 -38.82 -12.10
CA VAL A 103 1.61 -39.37 -11.09
C VAL A 103 2.17 -38.20 -10.25
N ARG A 104 1.74 -38.10 -8.97
CA ARG A 104 2.16 -37.03 -8.02
C ARG A 104 3.66 -37.03 -7.66
N LYS A 105 4.42 -38.10 -7.96
CA LYS A 105 5.87 -38.16 -7.68
C LYS A 105 6.75 -37.63 -8.83
N VAL A 106 6.32 -37.75 -10.08
CA VAL A 106 7.10 -37.33 -11.27
C VAL A 106 7.02 -35.82 -11.49
N ALA A 107 5.89 -35.19 -11.11
CA ALA A 107 5.71 -33.74 -11.15
C ALA A 107 6.80 -32.99 -10.37
N SER A 108 7.24 -33.51 -9.20
CA SER A 108 8.25 -32.83 -8.37
C SER A 108 9.65 -32.80 -9.00
N LEU A 109 10.04 -33.85 -9.74
CA LEU A 109 11.35 -33.92 -10.40
C LEU A 109 11.35 -33.18 -11.74
N ALA A 110 10.23 -33.25 -12.48
CA ALA A 110 10.02 -32.48 -13.70
C ALA A 110 9.95 -30.98 -13.39
N LEU A 111 9.23 -30.55 -12.34
CA LEU A 111 9.23 -29.16 -11.87
C LEU A 111 10.63 -28.70 -11.44
N ARG A 112 11.41 -29.54 -10.74
CA ARG A 112 12.80 -29.18 -10.37
C ARG A 112 13.73 -29.04 -11.59
N ARG A 113 13.53 -29.83 -12.64
CA ARG A 113 14.33 -29.74 -13.88
C ARG A 113 13.86 -28.58 -14.78
N CYS A 114 12.56 -28.38 -14.94
CA CYS A 114 11.99 -27.29 -15.73
C CYS A 114 12.32 -25.92 -15.09
N ARG A 115 12.33 -25.83 -13.74
CA ARG A 115 12.82 -24.65 -12.99
C ARG A 115 14.31 -24.35 -13.21
N ARG A 116 15.13 -25.37 -13.51
CA ARG A 116 16.58 -25.21 -13.77
C ARG A 116 16.88 -24.77 -15.20
N VAL A 117 16.00 -25.07 -16.15
CA VAL A 117 16.14 -24.69 -17.57
C VAL A 117 15.63 -23.26 -17.79
N GLN A 118 14.55 -22.85 -17.12
CA GLN A 118 14.09 -21.46 -17.12
C GLN A 118 15.13 -20.47 -16.55
N THR A 119 15.96 -20.88 -15.58
CA THR A 119 17.02 -20.01 -15.04
C THR A 119 18.16 -19.73 -16.01
N SER A 120 18.25 -20.43 -17.15
CA SER A 120 19.36 -20.28 -18.11
C SER A 120 18.98 -19.61 -19.44
N ALA A 121 17.69 -19.45 -19.74
CA ALA A 121 17.25 -18.66 -20.87
C ALA A 121 17.04 -17.22 -20.42
N SER A 122 18.13 -16.46 -20.32
CA SER A 122 18.08 -15.01 -20.21
C SER A 122 17.58 -14.43 -21.52
N VAL A 123 16.26 -14.52 -21.75
CA VAL A 123 15.60 -13.59 -22.66
C VAL A 123 15.99 -12.22 -22.16
N VAL A 124 16.54 -11.38 -23.04
CA VAL A 124 16.79 -9.98 -22.75
C VAL A 124 15.41 -9.33 -22.61
N GLU A 125 14.82 -9.52 -21.43
CA GLU A 125 13.64 -8.80 -20.99
C GLU A 125 13.97 -7.32 -21.05
N ASP A 126 12.94 -6.52 -21.29
CA ASP A 126 12.95 -5.06 -21.35
C ASP A 126 13.58 -4.52 -20.04
N SER A 127 14.93 -4.44 -20.01
CA SER A 127 15.79 -4.48 -18.80
C SER A 127 15.74 -3.22 -17.94
N ASN A 128 14.78 -2.37 -18.24
CA ASN A 128 14.75 -0.97 -17.86
C ASN A 128 13.72 -0.70 -16.77
N ALA A 129 12.73 -1.58 -16.66
CA ALA A 129 11.71 -1.46 -15.65
C ALA A 129 12.24 -1.90 -14.29
N ARG A 130 11.99 -1.12 -13.24
CA ARG A 130 12.43 -1.47 -11.89
C ARG A 130 11.33 -1.32 -10.86
N VAL A 131 11.37 -2.21 -9.89
CA VAL A 131 10.55 -2.16 -8.69
C VAL A 131 11.37 -1.53 -7.58
N TRP A 132 10.85 -0.42 -7.07
CA TRP A 132 11.39 0.33 -5.95
C TRP A 132 10.51 0.15 -4.73
N SER A 133 11.10 0.24 -3.53
CA SER A 133 10.33 0.37 -2.31
C SER A 133 10.95 1.38 -1.35
N LEU A 134 10.13 2.19 -0.69
CA LEU A 134 10.62 3.01 0.41
C LEU A 134 11.03 2.10 1.58
N TYR A 135 12.16 2.40 2.19
CA TYR A 135 12.72 1.66 3.31
C TYR A 135 13.08 2.63 4.45
N SER A 136 12.50 2.41 5.62
CA SER A 136 12.77 3.23 6.81
C SER A 136 13.94 2.64 7.59
N VAL A 137 14.78 3.53 8.14
CA VAL A 137 15.94 3.19 8.96
C VAL A 137 15.89 3.80 10.37
N TRP A 138 14.73 4.35 10.76
CA TRP A 138 14.56 5.21 11.95
C TRP A 138 14.40 4.44 13.27
N HIS A 139 14.54 3.10 13.24
CA HIS A 139 14.11 2.25 14.35
C HIS A 139 14.99 2.27 15.59
N ALA A 140 16.20 2.83 15.53
CA ALA A 140 17.20 2.68 16.60
C ALA A 140 16.70 3.12 17.99
N TYR A 141 16.14 4.33 18.13
CA TYR A 141 15.65 4.81 19.42
C TYR A 141 14.43 4.03 19.91
N ALA A 142 13.49 3.71 19.02
CA ALA A 142 12.28 2.97 19.36
C ALA A 142 12.64 1.55 19.83
N ALA A 143 13.40 0.81 19.02
CA ALA A 143 13.82 -0.56 19.32
C ALA A 143 14.61 -0.64 20.62
N GLN A 144 15.63 0.22 20.82
CA GLN A 144 16.42 0.24 22.05
C GLN A 144 15.60 0.58 23.28
N THR A 145 14.54 1.37 23.13
CA THR A 145 13.66 1.69 24.26
C THR A 145 12.81 0.51 24.66
N VAL A 146 12.42 -0.36 23.72
CA VAL A 146 11.64 -1.56 24.05
C VAL A 146 12.54 -2.72 24.51
N THR A 147 13.64 -2.98 23.80
CA THR A 147 14.49 -4.16 24.07
C THR A 147 15.20 -4.11 25.43
N ASN A 148 15.44 -2.91 25.97
CA ASN A 148 16.05 -2.74 27.29
C ASN A 148 15.02 -2.75 28.44
N GLN A 149 13.75 -3.04 28.17
CA GLN A 149 12.71 -3.14 29.20
C GLN A 149 12.50 -4.58 29.65
N THR A 150 12.15 -4.74 30.93
CA THR A 150 11.73 -6.02 31.51
C THR A 150 10.22 -6.28 31.36
N PHE A 151 9.48 -5.33 30.79
CA PHE A 151 8.05 -5.41 30.58
C PHE A 151 7.72 -5.90 29.18
N PRO A 152 6.49 -6.41 28.95
CA PRO A 152 6.03 -6.74 27.60
C PRO A 152 6.16 -5.55 26.66
N LEU A 153 6.55 -5.82 25.41
CA LEU A 153 6.43 -4.85 24.33
C LEU A 153 4.94 -4.49 24.15
N ILE A 154 4.67 -3.19 24.06
CA ILE A 154 3.35 -2.64 23.77
C ILE A 154 3.49 -1.76 22.53
N SER A 155 2.69 -2.02 21.51
CA SER A 155 2.53 -1.20 20.30
C SER A 155 1.26 -0.33 20.39
N VAL A 156 1.07 0.62 19.46
CA VAL A 156 -0.19 1.37 19.35
C VAL A 156 -1.37 0.43 19.08
N GLU A 157 -1.18 -0.60 18.26
CA GLU A 157 -2.19 -1.64 18.02
C GLU A 157 -2.56 -2.40 19.29
N ASP A 158 -1.61 -2.70 20.20
CA ASP A 158 -1.93 -3.29 21.51
C ASP A 158 -2.74 -2.31 22.38
N VAL A 159 -2.46 -1.01 22.32
CA VAL A 159 -3.25 0.03 23.02
C VAL A 159 -4.68 0.08 22.48
N ILE A 160 -4.86 0.08 21.17
CA ILE A 160 -6.18 0.02 20.52
C ILE A 160 -6.91 -1.25 20.98
N ARG A 161 -6.28 -2.43 20.89
CA ARG A 161 -6.89 -3.71 21.28
C ARG A 161 -7.22 -3.81 22.77
N SER A 162 -6.57 -3.01 23.61
CA SER A 162 -6.80 -3.03 25.06
C SER A 162 -8.18 -2.51 25.47
N ASN A 163 -8.88 -1.80 24.58
CA ASN A 163 -10.18 -1.16 24.85
C ASN A 163 -10.13 -0.27 26.11
N GLY A 164 -9.08 0.54 26.24
CA GLY A 164 -8.87 1.49 27.34
C GLY A 164 -8.13 0.92 28.56
N ASN A 165 -7.72 -0.34 28.54
CA ASN A 165 -6.90 -0.93 29.62
C ASN A 165 -5.42 -0.54 29.55
N LEU A 166 -4.95 -0.10 28.38
CA LEU A 166 -3.62 0.45 28.14
C LEU A 166 -3.76 1.86 27.56
N THR A 167 -2.69 2.65 27.69
CA THR A 167 -2.55 3.98 27.09
C THR A 167 -1.25 4.09 26.29
N ILE A 168 -1.12 5.08 25.42
CA ILE A 168 0.15 5.46 24.76
C ILE A 168 1.24 5.71 25.80
N GLY A 169 0.86 6.21 26.98
CA GLY A 169 1.77 6.37 28.13
C GLY A 169 2.41 5.06 28.61
N ASP A 170 1.76 3.90 28.37
CA ASP A 170 2.28 2.58 28.73
C ASP A 170 3.35 2.07 27.76
N ILE A 171 3.37 2.54 26.51
CA ILE A 171 4.37 2.11 25.49
C ILE A 171 5.79 2.49 25.95
N TYR A 172 5.96 3.69 26.50
CA TYR A 172 7.24 4.19 27.01
C TYR A 172 7.13 4.57 28.48
N ARG A 173 7.09 3.57 29.36
CA ARG A 173 7.35 3.75 30.80
C ARG A 173 8.72 4.41 31.02
N PRO A 174 9.00 5.06 32.17
CA PRO A 174 10.13 5.97 32.35
C PRO A 174 11.50 5.30 32.11
N ALA A 175 11.95 5.26 30.86
CA ALA A 175 13.28 4.85 30.44
C ALA A 175 14.13 6.08 30.13
N SER A 176 15.45 5.97 30.28
CA SER A 176 16.41 7.06 30.02
C SER A 176 16.33 7.63 28.60
N ASN A 177 15.83 6.86 27.62
CA ASN A 177 15.72 7.27 26.22
C ASN A 177 14.31 7.77 25.82
N ARG A 178 13.38 7.90 26.78
CA ARG A 178 11.99 8.28 26.51
C ARG A 178 11.85 9.58 25.71
N ALA A 179 12.72 10.56 25.95
CA ALA A 179 12.65 11.85 25.25
C ALA A 179 12.96 11.74 23.75
N ALA A 180 13.80 10.79 23.34
CA ALA A 180 14.10 10.52 21.93
C ALA A 180 13.11 9.53 21.31
N ALA A 181 12.66 8.54 22.09
CA ALA A 181 11.71 7.51 21.63
C ALA A 181 10.27 8.01 21.51
N ARG A 182 9.85 9.04 22.27
CA ARG A 182 8.50 9.62 22.19
C ARG A 182 8.14 10.18 20.81
N SER A 183 9.10 10.26 19.90
CA SER A 183 8.88 10.70 18.53
C SER A 183 8.70 9.53 17.54
N PHE A 184 8.76 8.27 17.98
CA PHE A 184 8.71 7.10 17.10
C PHE A 184 8.03 5.91 17.77
N TYR A 185 6.70 5.84 17.68
CA TYR A 185 5.94 4.71 18.25
C TYR A 185 5.77 3.60 17.23
N TYR A 186 6.08 2.36 17.64
CA TYR A 186 5.68 1.16 16.89
C TYR A 186 4.17 1.13 16.81
N GLN A 187 3.64 1.25 15.59
CA GLN A 187 2.20 1.19 15.37
C GLN A 187 1.67 -0.23 15.56
N TYR A 188 2.51 -1.23 15.31
CA TYR A 188 2.26 -2.65 15.48
C TYR A 188 3.60 -3.36 15.70
N THR A 189 3.58 -4.65 16.06
CA THR A 189 4.77 -5.44 16.35
C THR A 189 5.28 -6.12 15.08
N PRO A 190 6.53 -5.87 14.63
CA PRO A 190 7.09 -6.60 13.49
C PRO A 190 7.08 -8.10 13.76
N GLU A 191 6.91 -8.95 12.75
CA GLU A 191 6.86 -10.42 12.93
C GLU A 191 8.14 -10.95 13.60
N ALA A 192 9.26 -10.29 13.32
CA ALA A 192 10.57 -10.53 13.90
C ALA A 192 10.73 -10.09 15.37
N GLY A 193 9.75 -9.35 15.90
CA GLY A 193 9.92 -8.46 17.04
C GLY A 193 10.56 -7.12 16.65
N PRO A 194 10.61 -6.15 17.58
CA PRO A 194 11.26 -4.86 17.36
C PRO A 194 12.73 -5.05 16.97
N TYR A 195 13.16 -4.35 15.94
CA TYR A 195 14.52 -4.43 15.43
C TYR A 195 15.06 -3.04 15.12
N CYS A 196 16.38 -2.95 15.05
CA CYS A 196 17.07 -1.79 14.48
C CYS A 196 18.37 -2.24 13.81
N ILE A 197 18.91 -1.38 12.96
CA ILE A 197 20.16 -1.65 12.23
C ILE A 197 21.24 -0.62 12.56
N TYR A 198 21.25 -0.12 13.79
CA TYR A 198 22.31 0.75 14.30
C TYR A 198 23.44 -0.08 14.91
N LYS A 199 24.67 0.29 14.58
CA LYS A 199 25.91 -0.27 15.15
C LYS A 199 26.91 0.87 15.27
N ARG A 200 27.64 0.99 16.36
CA ARG A 200 28.71 2.00 16.49
C ARG A 200 29.80 1.83 15.43
N ARG A 201 30.49 2.92 15.10
CA ARG A 201 31.64 2.89 14.19
C ARG A 201 32.86 2.29 14.90
N PRO A 202 33.79 1.62 14.18
CA PRO A 202 35.03 1.14 14.78
C PRO A 202 35.83 2.28 15.45
N GLY A 203 36.18 2.10 16.73
CA GLY A 203 36.94 3.10 17.49
C GLY A 203 36.11 4.25 18.09
N GLU A 204 34.78 4.23 17.92
CA GLU A 204 33.89 5.19 18.57
C GLU A 204 33.82 4.92 20.08
N ALA A 205 34.38 5.84 20.88
CA ALA A 205 34.49 5.69 22.32
C ALA A 205 33.15 5.85 23.03
N ASP A 206 32.34 6.84 22.61
CA ASP A 206 31.10 7.24 23.27
C ASP A 206 29.93 7.25 22.27
N PRO A 207 29.47 6.07 21.78
CA PRO A 207 28.39 6.01 20.83
C PRO A 207 27.07 6.48 21.46
N PRO A 208 26.19 7.18 20.72
CA PRO A 208 24.92 7.67 21.23
C PRO A 208 23.94 6.56 21.64
N LEU A 209 24.09 5.35 21.09
CA LEU A 209 23.31 4.16 21.45
C LEU A 209 24.22 2.91 21.49
N PRO A 210 23.84 1.85 22.24
CA PRO A 210 24.47 0.55 22.09
C PRO A 210 24.14 -0.07 20.73
N ASP A 211 24.95 -1.05 20.31
CA ASP A 211 24.70 -1.83 19.10
C ASP A 211 23.33 -2.53 19.19
N CYS A 212 22.58 -2.51 18.09
CA CYS A 212 21.37 -3.31 17.97
C CYS A 212 21.72 -4.81 18.01
N VAL A 213 20.84 -5.61 18.61
CA VAL A 213 20.96 -7.07 18.57
C VAL A 213 20.59 -7.60 17.19
N ASP A 214 21.16 -8.74 16.80
CA ASP A 214 20.77 -9.51 15.61
C ASP A 214 20.74 -8.76 14.26
N ILE A 215 21.50 -7.67 14.12
CA ILE A 215 21.55 -6.83 12.90
C ILE A 215 21.71 -7.67 11.62
N ASN A 216 22.64 -8.63 11.62
CA ASN A 216 22.90 -9.47 10.45
C ASN A 216 21.69 -10.34 10.06
N ALA A 217 20.93 -10.83 11.05
CA ALA A 217 19.73 -11.62 10.79
C ALA A 217 18.61 -10.73 10.22
N THR A 218 18.41 -9.53 10.78
CA THR A 218 17.47 -8.53 10.26
C THR A 218 17.80 -8.15 8.82
N LEU A 219 19.05 -7.78 8.55
CA LEU A 219 19.49 -7.37 7.21
C LEU A 219 19.32 -8.48 6.17
N ARG A 220 19.64 -9.74 6.54
CA ARG A 220 19.42 -10.91 5.69
C ARG A 220 17.93 -11.12 5.41
N ARG A 221 17.10 -11.13 6.45
CA ARG A 221 15.65 -11.34 6.33
C ARG A 221 15.02 -10.30 5.42
N HIS A 222 15.37 -9.02 5.59
CA HIS A 222 14.83 -7.95 4.76
C HIS A 222 15.28 -8.09 3.30
N ALA A 223 16.55 -8.40 3.06
CA ALA A 223 17.04 -8.66 1.69
C ALA A 223 16.29 -9.82 1.04
N GLU A 224 16.10 -10.93 1.76
CA GLU A 224 15.38 -12.11 1.26
C GLU A 224 13.90 -11.80 0.99
N MET A 225 13.22 -11.09 1.89
CA MET A 225 11.82 -10.66 1.68
C MET A 225 11.67 -9.76 0.45
N LEU A 226 12.45 -8.67 0.37
CA LEU A 226 12.40 -7.71 -0.73
C LEU A 226 12.71 -8.38 -2.07
N THR A 227 13.80 -9.14 -2.16
CA THR A 227 14.17 -9.80 -3.42
C THR A 227 13.20 -10.92 -3.81
N SER A 228 12.66 -11.67 -2.85
CA SER A 228 11.64 -12.69 -3.13
C SER A 228 10.31 -12.11 -3.60
N ALA A 229 9.96 -10.90 -3.16
CA ALA A 229 8.81 -10.15 -3.65
C ALA A 229 9.02 -9.58 -5.06
N GLY A 230 10.28 -9.50 -5.53
CA GLY A 230 10.64 -8.90 -6.81
C GLY A 230 11.02 -7.42 -6.73
N VAL A 231 11.46 -6.93 -5.56
CA VAL A 231 11.96 -5.56 -5.38
C VAL A 231 13.43 -5.47 -5.79
N ASP A 232 13.73 -4.62 -6.77
CA ASP A 232 15.08 -4.42 -7.31
C ASP A 232 15.90 -3.41 -6.50
N SER A 233 15.23 -2.38 -6.01
CA SER A 233 15.87 -1.21 -5.39
C SER A 233 15.06 -0.73 -4.19
N ILE A 234 15.74 -0.14 -3.21
CA ILE A 234 15.11 0.55 -2.10
C ILE A 234 15.53 2.02 -2.04
N ILE A 235 14.64 2.85 -1.50
CA ILE A 235 14.89 4.26 -1.24
C ILE A 235 14.91 4.45 0.27
N ILE A 236 16.06 4.86 0.82
CA ILE A 236 16.21 5.15 2.24
C ILE A 236 15.52 6.47 2.56
N ASP A 237 14.56 6.42 3.47
CA ASP A 237 13.94 7.65 3.98
C ASP A 237 14.91 8.39 4.92
N ALA A 238 15.39 9.54 4.48
CA ALA A 238 16.18 10.50 5.25
C ALA A 238 15.61 11.93 5.10
N THR A 239 14.29 12.06 4.97
CA THR A 239 13.62 13.32 4.62
C THR A 239 13.37 14.29 5.78
N ASN A 240 13.53 13.83 7.02
CA ASN A 240 13.12 14.64 8.18
C ASN A 240 14.19 15.66 8.63
N LEU A 241 15.48 15.38 8.39
CA LEU A 241 16.59 16.12 8.99
C LEU A 241 17.59 16.55 7.92
N GLY A 242 17.89 17.86 7.88
CA GLY A 242 18.91 18.43 6.99
C GLY A 242 20.25 18.71 7.69
N THR A 243 20.27 18.69 9.03
CA THR A 243 21.47 19.00 9.83
C THR A 243 22.03 17.76 10.51
N PHE A 244 23.34 17.56 10.42
CA PHE A 244 24.04 16.44 11.01
C PHE A 244 24.23 16.68 12.52
N THR A 245 23.73 15.73 13.30
CA THR A 245 23.71 15.72 14.76
C THR A 245 23.78 14.27 15.21
N ASN A 246 24.05 14.01 16.50
CA ASN A 246 23.95 12.64 17.03
C ASN A 246 22.58 12.00 16.76
N PHE A 247 21.51 12.80 16.74
CA PHE A 247 20.17 12.30 16.46
C PHE A 247 20.02 11.88 14.98
N SER A 248 20.35 12.75 14.01
CA SER A 248 20.30 12.40 12.58
C SER A 248 21.28 11.30 12.21
N ASP A 249 22.44 11.22 12.87
CA ASP A 249 23.37 10.11 12.66
C ASP A 249 22.74 8.77 13.05
N VAL A 250 22.12 8.72 14.24
CA VAL A 250 21.49 7.51 14.78
C VAL A 250 20.29 7.05 13.96
N ILE A 251 19.47 7.97 13.46
CA ILE A 251 18.23 7.60 12.76
C ILE A 251 18.36 7.54 11.25
N GLN A 252 19.40 8.10 10.63
CA GLN A 252 19.51 8.16 9.16
C GLN A 252 20.86 7.65 8.65
N VAL A 253 21.95 8.32 9.04
CA VAL A 253 23.27 8.09 8.42
C VAL A 253 23.85 6.74 8.82
N ARG A 254 24.05 6.49 10.13
CA ARG A 254 24.73 5.28 10.58
C ARG A 254 23.94 4.00 10.26
N PRO A 255 22.61 3.93 10.45
CA PRO A 255 21.82 2.79 9.96
C PRO A 255 22.00 2.50 8.47
N THR A 256 22.13 3.53 7.63
CA THR A 256 22.39 3.37 6.19
C THR A 256 23.78 2.81 5.92
N GLU A 257 24.80 3.27 6.65
CA GLU A 257 26.14 2.67 6.56
C GLU A 257 26.13 1.18 6.91
N VAL A 258 25.46 0.82 8.00
CA VAL A 258 25.36 -0.57 8.48
C VAL A 258 24.58 -1.46 7.50
N LEU A 259 23.51 -0.93 6.90
CA LEU A 259 22.77 -1.59 5.83
C LEU A 259 23.69 -1.94 4.66
N LEU A 260 24.46 -0.97 4.15
CA LEU A 260 25.38 -1.17 3.02
C LEU A 260 26.54 -2.10 3.38
N GLU A 261 27.10 -1.99 4.59
CA GLU A 261 28.11 -2.92 5.12
C GLU A 261 27.58 -4.37 5.13
N GLY A 262 26.40 -4.59 5.70
CA GLY A 262 25.80 -5.91 5.81
C GLY A 262 25.37 -6.49 4.47
N TRP A 263 24.72 -5.71 3.62
CA TRP A 263 24.31 -6.16 2.29
C TRP A 263 25.50 -6.41 1.36
N SER A 264 26.59 -5.65 1.48
CA SER A 264 27.84 -5.94 0.78
C SER A 264 28.40 -7.31 1.20
N ALA A 265 28.39 -7.60 2.50
CA ALA A 265 28.81 -8.90 3.03
C ALA A 265 27.89 -10.05 2.59
N LEU A 266 26.59 -9.83 2.44
CA LEU A 266 25.63 -10.81 1.91
C LEU A 266 25.89 -11.08 0.42
N ARG A 267 26.14 -10.06 -0.40
CA ARG A 267 26.49 -10.22 -1.82
C ARG A 267 27.80 -10.98 -2.01
N ALA A 268 28.80 -10.75 -1.15
CA ALA A 268 30.03 -11.54 -1.15
C ALA A 268 29.80 -13.04 -0.84
N GLN A 269 28.66 -13.40 -0.23
CA GLN A 269 28.22 -14.78 0.01
C GLN A 269 27.28 -15.30 -1.10
N GLY A 270 27.06 -14.55 -2.17
CA GLY A 270 26.15 -14.92 -3.26
C GLY A 270 24.67 -14.69 -2.95
N ILE A 271 24.35 -13.95 -1.89
CA ILE A 271 22.96 -13.59 -1.56
C ILE A 271 22.61 -12.29 -2.25
N VAL A 272 21.54 -12.31 -3.03
CA VAL A 272 21.04 -11.15 -3.75
C VAL A 272 20.47 -10.15 -2.74
N THR A 273 20.77 -8.87 -2.95
CA THR A 273 20.18 -7.77 -2.17
C THR A 273 19.71 -6.68 -3.14
N PRO A 274 18.67 -5.90 -2.79
CA PRO A 274 18.30 -4.72 -3.56
C PRO A 274 19.47 -3.73 -3.67
N THR A 275 19.42 -2.87 -4.68
CA THR A 275 20.27 -1.66 -4.71
C THR A 275 19.64 -0.54 -3.87
N VAL A 276 20.38 0.52 -3.57
CA VAL A 276 20.01 1.55 -2.60
C VAL A 276 20.14 2.94 -3.21
N ALA A 277 19.10 3.77 -3.05
CA ALA A 277 19.16 5.22 -3.22
C ALA A 277 18.83 5.90 -1.88
N VAL A 278 19.29 7.14 -1.70
CA VAL A 278 18.98 7.95 -0.52
C VAL A 278 17.97 9.03 -0.88
N TRP A 279 16.99 9.28 -0.02
CA TRP A 279 16.07 10.42 -0.12
C TRP A 279 16.31 11.39 1.04
N ASN A 280 17.06 12.47 0.81
CA ASN A 280 17.50 13.38 1.88
C ASN A 280 17.01 14.82 1.68
N LYS A 281 16.68 15.47 2.79
CA LYS A 281 16.23 16.86 2.83
C LYS A 281 17.39 17.84 2.64
N LEU A 282 17.26 18.75 1.68
CA LEU A 282 18.33 19.71 1.33
C LEU A 282 17.94 21.20 1.52
N PRO A 283 17.48 21.64 2.71
CA PRO A 283 17.30 23.07 2.94
C PRO A 283 18.66 23.80 2.86
N PRO A 284 18.66 25.13 2.63
CA PRO A 284 19.88 25.93 2.72
C PRO A 284 20.63 25.68 4.04
N GLY A 285 21.94 25.45 3.94
CA GLY A 285 22.79 25.13 5.09
C GLY A 285 22.72 23.68 5.59
N SER A 286 22.03 22.78 4.88
CA SER A 286 22.07 21.34 5.18
C SER A 286 23.44 20.72 4.92
N ASP A 287 23.81 19.75 5.76
CA ASP A 287 25.12 19.08 5.74
C ASP A 287 25.01 17.55 5.87
N VAL A 288 23.84 16.99 6.19
CA VAL A 288 23.63 15.51 6.29
C VAL A 288 24.02 14.79 5.00
N TRP A 289 23.70 15.36 3.83
CA TRP A 289 24.02 14.78 2.52
C TRP A 289 25.53 14.50 2.34
N GLN A 290 26.39 15.29 3.00
CA GLN A 290 27.84 15.11 2.94
C GLN A 290 28.29 13.78 3.54
N HIS A 291 27.48 13.18 4.42
CA HIS A 291 27.73 11.88 5.03
C HIS A 291 27.22 10.71 4.17
N PHE A 292 26.21 10.94 3.32
CA PHE A 292 25.73 9.93 2.36
C PHE A 292 26.62 9.83 1.12
N LEU A 293 27.18 10.95 0.65
CA LEU A 293 27.96 11.00 -0.58
C LEU A 293 29.18 10.03 -0.61
N PRO A 294 29.98 9.88 0.47
CA PRO A 294 31.03 8.88 0.52
C PRO A 294 30.54 7.44 0.33
N LEU A 295 29.30 7.13 0.71
CA LEU A 295 28.73 5.79 0.58
C LEU A 295 28.54 5.40 -0.87
N TYR A 296 28.17 6.36 -1.73
CA TYR A 296 28.07 6.14 -3.18
C TYR A 296 29.41 5.74 -3.80
N ASN A 297 30.51 6.23 -3.24
CA ASN A 297 31.85 5.93 -3.72
C ASN A 297 32.42 4.64 -3.11
N LYS A 298 32.05 4.33 -1.86
CA LYS A 298 32.51 3.15 -1.14
C LYS A 298 31.80 1.87 -1.56
N TYR A 299 30.51 1.95 -1.91
CA TYR A 299 29.66 0.82 -2.25
C TYR A 299 29.01 0.96 -3.64
N PRO A 300 29.78 1.19 -4.72
CA PRO A 300 29.23 1.51 -6.04
C PRO A 300 28.28 0.41 -6.57
N ASP A 301 28.57 -0.86 -6.30
CA ASP A 301 27.74 -1.98 -6.77
C ASP A 301 26.37 -2.04 -6.07
N LEU A 302 26.25 -1.48 -4.86
CA LEU A 302 25.01 -1.44 -4.10
C LEU A 302 24.17 -0.20 -4.41
N MET A 303 24.73 0.84 -5.03
CA MET A 303 23.98 2.05 -5.29
C MET A 303 23.08 1.91 -6.51
N ALA A 304 21.84 2.37 -6.36
CA ALA A 304 20.86 2.33 -7.43
C ALA A 304 21.29 3.29 -8.55
N LYS A 305 21.55 2.71 -9.72
CA LYS A 305 21.97 3.43 -10.92
C LYS A 305 20.85 3.40 -11.93
N ASP A 306 20.37 4.55 -12.38
CA ASP A 306 19.48 4.60 -13.54
C ASP A 306 20.33 4.36 -14.80
N THR A 307 20.19 3.16 -15.36
CA THR A 307 20.98 2.71 -16.51
C THR A 307 20.37 3.11 -17.85
N VAL A 308 19.17 3.69 -17.82
CA VAL A 308 18.33 3.86 -19.00
C VAL A 308 18.39 5.29 -19.48
N HIS A 309 18.15 6.24 -18.56
CA HIS A 309 17.93 7.64 -18.93
C HIS A 309 19.18 8.48 -18.68
N THR A 310 19.79 8.36 -17.50
CA THR A 310 20.91 9.21 -17.06
C THR A 310 22.25 8.50 -17.10
N GLY A 311 22.27 7.17 -16.94
CA GLY A 311 23.50 6.42 -16.73
C GLY A 311 24.21 6.73 -15.41
N LYS A 312 23.53 7.37 -14.45
CA LYS A 312 24.07 7.87 -13.18
C LYS A 312 23.41 7.20 -11.97
N TYR A 313 24.05 7.29 -10.81
CA TYR A 313 23.40 6.94 -9.55
C TYR A 313 22.30 7.93 -9.22
N VAL A 314 21.23 7.44 -8.58
CA VAL A 314 20.08 8.28 -8.23
C VAL A 314 20.19 8.73 -6.77
N PHE A 315 19.97 10.02 -6.53
CA PHE A 315 19.82 10.61 -5.21
C PHE A 315 18.50 11.39 -5.18
N PHE A 316 17.60 11.05 -4.28
CA PHE A 316 16.29 11.68 -4.19
C PHE A 316 16.29 12.87 -3.23
N VAL A 317 15.49 13.89 -3.53
CA VAL A 317 15.31 15.06 -2.66
C VAL A 317 13.82 15.43 -2.52
N PRO A 318 13.35 15.82 -1.33
CA PRO A 318 11.96 16.22 -1.12
C PRO A 318 11.71 17.63 -1.69
N THR A 319 10.64 17.79 -2.48
CA THR A 319 10.21 19.10 -3.01
C THR A 319 9.39 19.92 -2.01
N SER A 320 9.05 19.34 -0.85
CA SER A 320 8.31 20.01 0.22
C SER A 320 9.07 21.12 0.96
N ALA A 321 10.36 21.29 0.68
CA ALA A 321 11.20 22.34 1.25
C ALA A 321 12.03 23.02 0.15
N PRO A 322 12.44 24.30 0.32
CA PRO A 322 13.35 24.95 -0.60
C PRO A 322 14.63 24.11 -0.77
N ILE A 323 14.91 23.69 -1.99
CA ILE A 323 16.12 22.95 -2.33
C ILE A 323 17.23 23.96 -2.63
N ASP A 324 18.39 23.81 -1.99
CA ASP A 324 19.56 24.64 -2.27
C ASP A 324 20.26 24.16 -3.56
N PRO A 325 20.26 24.94 -4.66
CA PRO A 325 20.84 24.51 -5.94
C PRO A 325 22.36 24.28 -5.86
N SER A 326 23.05 24.97 -4.93
CA SER A 326 24.50 24.79 -4.75
C SER A 326 24.81 23.43 -4.13
N ILE A 327 23.93 22.94 -3.25
CA ILE A 327 24.04 21.60 -2.66
C ILE A 327 23.75 20.53 -3.71
N VAL A 328 22.70 20.72 -4.53
CA VAL A 328 22.40 19.83 -5.66
C VAL A 328 23.62 19.70 -6.58
N ALA A 329 24.20 20.82 -7.01
CA ALA A 329 25.40 20.83 -7.84
C ALA A 329 26.59 20.11 -7.19
N ALA A 330 26.76 20.23 -5.87
CA ALA A 330 27.82 19.54 -5.13
C ALA A 330 27.60 18.01 -5.08
N ILE A 331 26.36 17.58 -4.88
CA ILE A 331 25.97 16.15 -4.91
C ILE A 331 26.20 15.59 -6.30
N GLU A 332 25.71 16.26 -7.35
CA GLU A 332 25.86 15.80 -8.74
C GLU A 332 27.33 15.76 -9.17
N SER A 333 28.13 16.73 -8.73
CA SER A 333 29.58 16.72 -8.96
C SER A 333 30.24 15.50 -8.31
N ASN A 334 29.80 15.08 -7.12
CA ASN A 334 30.36 13.98 -6.33
C ASN A 334 31.91 13.99 -6.28
N GLY A 335 32.48 15.15 -5.96
CA GLY A 335 33.93 15.36 -5.95
C GLY A 335 34.57 15.24 -7.35
N GLY A 336 33.88 15.69 -8.40
CA GLY A 336 34.34 15.69 -9.79
C GLY A 336 34.04 14.41 -10.59
N ARG A 337 33.41 13.40 -9.98
CA ARG A 337 33.03 12.15 -10.68
C ARG A 337 31.83 12.33 -11.62
N ASN A 338 30.96 13.31 -11.36
CA ASN A 338 29.78 13.64 -12.16
C ASN A 338 28.86 12.44 -12.43
N ASN A 339 28.76 11.51 -11.48
CA ASN A 339 28.11 10.22 -11.65
C ASN A 339 26.84 10.06 -10.80
N ILE A 340 26.33 11.14 -10.21
CA ILE A 340 25.06 11.18 -9.48
C ILE A 340 24.11 12.13 -10.20
N TYR A 341 22.84 11.74 -10.26
CA TYR A 341 21.72 12.56 -10.69
C TYR A 341 20.78 12.79 -9.51
N VAL A 342 20.39 14.04 -9.29
CA VAL A 342 19.44 14.39 -8.23
C VAL A 342 18.02 14.41 -8.80
N GLN A 343 17.17 13.52 -8.29
CA GLN A 343 15.75 13.44 -8.68
C GLN A 343 14.86 13.99 -7.57
N GLU A 344 13.97 14.88 -7.93
CA GLU A 344 12.93 15.39 -7.05
C GLU A 344 11.84 14.33 -6.81
N MET A 345 11.49 14.13 -5.54
CA MET A 345 10.47 13.19 -5.12
C MET A 345 9.70 13.73 -3.92
N TRP A 346 8.38 13.88 -4.04
CA TRP A 346 7.47 14.13 -2.92
C TRP A 346 6.04 13.84 -3.37
N THR A 347 5.09 13.89 -2.45
CA THR A 347 3.68 13.96 -2.82
C THR A 347 2.87 14.69 -1.75
N PHE A 348 1.94 15.53 -2.21
CA PHE A 348 0.80 16.15 -1.49
C PHE A 348 0.19 17.31 -2.31
N PHE A 349 0.17 17.22 -3.65
CA PHE A 349 0.11 18.42 -4.50
C PHE A 349 -0.71 18.23 -5.78
N PRO A 350 -1.03 19.32 -6.52
CA PRO A 350 -1.81 19.28 -7.75
C PRO A 350 -1.31 18.27 -8.80
N PRO A 351 -2.17 17.92 -9.77
CA PRO A 351 -1.83 17.02 -10.87
C PRO A 351 -0.57 17.41 -11.65
N SER A 352 -0.19 18.69 -11.64
CA SER A 352 1.00 19.23 -12.32
C SER A 352 2.30 18.57 -11.89
N ASP A 353 2.40 18.15 -10.63
CA ASP A 353 3.68 17.76 -10.04
C ASP A 353 4.08 16.36 -10.51
N PHE A 354 3.09 15.52 -10.85
CA PHE A 354 3.27 14.23 -11.53
C PHE A 354 3.83 14.37 -12.95
N ALA A 355 3.97 15.59 -13.50
CA ALA A 355 4.63 15.73 -14.79
C ALA A 355 6.12 15.33 -14.72
N VAL A 356 6.82 15.65 -13.62
CA VAL A 356 8.28 15.53 -13.53
C VAL A 356 8.80 14.96 -12.21
N GLU A 357 8.06 15.14 -11.12
CA GLU A 357 8.48 14.69 -9.79
C GLU A 357 8.01 13.26 -9.55
N TRP A 358 8.88 12.44 -8.94
CA TRP A 358 8.45 11.13 -8.46
C TRP A 358 7.49 11.30 -7.30
N ALA A 359 6.39 10.55 -7.30
CA ALA A 359 5.44 10.57 -6.20
C ALA A 359 5.86 9.57 -5.11
N PHE A 360 6.00 10.01 -3.86
CA PHE A 360 6.27 9.09 -2.74
C PHE A 360 5.05 8.21 -2.37
N PHE A 361 3.84 8.70 -2.59
CA PHE A 361 2.59 7.92 -2.66
C PHE A 361 1.63 8.62 -3.65
N SER A 362 0.66 7.90 -4.18
CA SER A 362 -0.29 8.46 -5.17
C SER A 362 -1.72 8.15 -4.74
N SER A 363 -2.42 9.17 -4.24
CA SER A 363 -3.80 9.00 -3.77
C SER A 363 -4.76 8.68 -4.90
N CYS A 364 -5.78 7.87 -4.62
CA CYS A 364 -6.87 7.67 -5.58
C CYS A 364 -7.62 8.98 -5.85
N ILE A 365 -8.19 9.08 -7.04
CA ILE A 365 -8.95 10.22 -7.52
C ILE A 365 -10.36 9.75 -7.79
N ASP A 366 -11.33 10.47 -7.22
CA ASP A 366 -12.72 10.27 -7.54
C ASP A 366 -13.01 10.83 -8.93
N PRO A 367 -13.44 10.01 -9.91
CA PRO A 367 -13.72 10.47 -11.25
C PRO A 367 -14.88 11.47 -11.32
N ALA A 368 -15.82 11.44 -10.38
CA ALA A 368 -16.96 12.35 -10.37
C ALA A 368 -16.57 13.77 -9.96
N THR A 369 -15.59 13.93 -9.07
CA THR A 369 -15.17 15.24 -8.55
C THR A 369 -13.82 15.69 -9.10
N GLY A 370 -13.01 14.76 -9.62
CA GLY A 370 -11.60 14.99 -9.95
C GLY A 370 -10.69 15.21 -8.73
N GLY A 371 -11.23 15.08 -7.51
CA GLY A 371 -10.50 15.29 -6.27
C GLY A 371 -9.87 14.01 -5.73
N TYR A 372 -8.82 14.15 -4.93
CA TYR A 372 -8.25 13.02 -4.19
C TYR A 372 -9.27 12.47 -3.19
N THR A 373 -9.29 11.15 -3.03
CA THR A 373 -10.21 10.44 -2.14
C THR A 373 -9.49 9.43 -1.26
N SER A 374 -9.92 9.26 -0.01
CA SER A 374 -9.58 8.13 0.86
C SER A 374 -10.63 7.01 0.77
N SER A 375 -11.71 7.20 0.01
CA SER A 375 -12.74 6.17 -0.16
C SER A 375 -12.35 5.17 -1.25
N VAL A 376 -11.67 4.11 -0.84
CA VAL A 376 -11.31 2.96 -1.72
C VAL A 376 -12.22 1.75 -1.54
N ALA A 377 -13.02 1.75 -0.48
CA ALA A 377 -13.91 0.66 -0.09
C ALA A 377 -15.09 0.43 -1.07
N THR A 378 -15.55 1.49 -1.74
CA THR A 378 -16.77 1.46 -2.59
C THR A 378 -16.50 1.84 -4.04
N THR A 379 -15.24 2.01 -4.42
CA THR A 379 -14.84 2.33 -5.79
C THR A 379 -14.25 1.10 -6.45
N ASP A 380 -14.39 1.04 -7.79
CA ASP A 380 -13.84 -0.03 -8.62
C ASP A 380 -12.53 0.36 -9.30
N ASP A 381 -12.22 1.67 -9.36
CA ASP A 381 -10.97 2.22 -9.89
C ASP A 381 -10.37 3.29 -8.96
N CYS A 382 -9.04 3.28 -8.83
CA CYS A 382 -8.30 4.27 -8.05
C CYS A 382 -7.98 5.53 -8.86
N ASN A 383 -7.77 5.42 -10.18
CA ASN A 383 -7.48 6.56 -11.07
C ASN A 383 -6.29 7.44 -10.65
N GLN A 384 -5.38 6.94 -9.81
CA GLN A 384 -4.25 7.73 -9.29
C GLN A 384 -3.35 8.27 -10.41
N TYR A 385 -2.64 9.37 -10.15
CA TYR A 385 -1.66 9.88 -11.10
C TYR A 385 -0.40 9.01 -11.15
N VAL A 386 0.28 9.07 -12.29
CA VAL A 386 1.56 8.40 -12.57
C VAL A 386 2.53 9.47 -13.00
N THR A 387 3.76 9.41 -12.51
CA THR A 387 4.81 10.32 -12.95
C THR A 387 5.28 9.92 -14.33
N THR A 388 5.19 10.79 -15.35
CA THR A 388 5.48 10.38 -16.74
C THR A 388 6.78 10.91 -17.33
N ASN A 389 7.23 12.13 -16.97
CA ASN A 389 8.39 12.77 -17.62
C ASN A 389 9.54 13.07 -16.63
N SER A 390 9.73 12.21 -15.64
CA SER A 390 10.91 12.30 -14.77
C SER A 390 12.17 11.91 -15.54
N SER A 391 13.30 12.51 -15.16
CA SER A 391 14.60 12.25 -15.78
C SER A 391 15.17 10.85 -15.46
N VAL A 392 14.63 10.16 -14.46
CA VAL A 392 15.01 8.77 -14.11
C VAL A 392 13.90 7.76 -14.47
N GLY A 393 13.03 8.15 -15.40
CA GLY A 393 11.94 7.31 -15.91
C GLY A 393 10.61 7.57 -15.22
N SER A 394 9.54 7.11 -15.86
CA SER A 394 8.19 7.21 -15.31
C SER A 394 7.99 6.25 -14.14
N VAL A 395 7.10 6.59 -13.20
CA VAL A 395 6.83 5.76 -12.03
C VAL A 395 5.34 5.79 -11.66
N ALA A 396 4.77 4.59 -11.46
CA ALA A 396 3.49 4.44 -10.79
C ALA A 396 3.74 4.05 -9.33
N THR A 397 3.23 4.87 -8.41
CA THR A 397 3.43 4.65 -6.97
C THR A 397 2.21 4.00 -6.34
N VAL A 398 2.42 2.92 -5.60
CA VAL A 398 1.40 2.12 -4.92
C VAL A 398 1.74 1.95 -3.43
N SER A 399 0.76 1.59 -2.62
CA SER A 399 0.87 1.46 -1.16
C SER A 399 -0.28 0.63 -0.58
N SER A 400 -0.05 0.03 0.58
CA SER A 400 -1.10 -0.54 1.41
C SER A 400 -2.09 0.52 1.88
N SER A 401 -1.69 1.77 2.07
CA SER A 401 -2.54 2.87 2.53
C SER A 401 -1.96 4.21 2.09
N TYR A 402 -2.75 5.27 1.99
CA TYR A 402 -2.20 6.61 1.80
C TYR A 402 -3.03 7.62 2.55
N GLN A 403 -2.37 8.71 2.95
CA GLN A 403 -2.98 9.75 3.75
C GLN A 403 -3.31 10.99 2.92
N LEU A 404 -4.46 11.60 3.21
CA LEU A 404 -4.85 12.94 2.77
C LEU A 404 -4.82 13.94 3.92
N ASP A 405 -4.85 13.45 5.16
CA ASP A 405 -4.76 14.18 6.42
C ASP A 405 -4.08 13.26 7.47
N TYR A 406 -4.29 13.47 8.77
CA TYR A 406 -3.78 12.55 9.80
C TYR A 406 -4.40 11.14 9.64
N GLY A 407 -3.56 10.12 9.41
CA GLY A 407 -4.00 8.72 9.29
C GLY A 407 -4.71 8.16 10.53
N SER A 408 -4.48 8.74 11.72
CA SER A 408 -5.23 8.37 12.92
C SER A 408 -6.64 8.97 13.01
N LEU A 409 -7.05 9.83 12.09
CA LEU A 409 -8.40 10.40 12.06
C LEU A 409 -9.31 9.64 11.07
N PRO A 410 -10.64 9.57 11.33
CA PRO A 410 -11.60 8.97 10.41
C PRO A 410 -11.48 9.57 9.00
N PHE A 411 -11.26 8.70 8.02
CA PHE A 411 -11.10 9.05 6.60
C PHE A 411 -9.93 10.00 6.29
N GLY A 412 -9.03 10.24 7.25
CA GLY A 412 -7.78 10.99 7.01
C GLY A 412 -6.78 10.20 6.17
N ALA A 413 -6.90 8.88 6.17
CA ALA A 413 -6.21 7.97 5.26
C ALA A 413 -7.19 6.95 4.66
N ALA A 414 -6.77 6.34 3.55
CA ALA A 414 -7.57 5.31 2.87
C ALA A 414 -7.69 4.02 3.67
N GLY A 415 -6.68 3.73 4.49
CA GLY A 415 -6.53 2.43 5.13
C GLY A 415 -6.11 1.35 4.13
N ASN A 416 -5.89 0.16 4.63
CA ASN A 416 -5.52 -1.05 3.91
C ASN A 416 -6.78 -1.73 3.40
N VAL A 417 -7.84 -1.71 4.22
CA VAL A 417 -9.18 -2.19 3.86
C VAL A 417 -9.11 -3.64 3.39
N GLY A 418 -8.32 -4.46 4.09
CA GLY A 418 -8.04 -5.83 3.67
C GLY A 418 -7.36 -5.90 2.31
N VAL A 419 -6.22 -5.24 2.14
CA VAL A 419 -5.39 -5.15 0.92
C VAL A 419 -6.04 -4.55 -0.32
N ARG A 420 -7.31 -4.13 -0.22
CA ARG A 420 -8.06 -3.54 -1.33
C ARG A 420 -7.41 -2.27 -1.86
N THR A 421 -6.91 -1.39 -0.99
CA THR A 421 -6.22 -0.16 -1.43
C THR A 421 -5.05 -0.48 -2.35
N LEU A 422 -4.19 -1.41 -1.94
CA LEU A 422 -3.04 -1.84 -2.71
C LEU A 422 -3.45 -2.47 -4.05
N GLN A 423 -4.45 -3.35 -4.04
CA GLN A 423 -4.99 -3.99 -5.25
C GLN A 423 -5.47 -2.95 -6.26
N MET A 424 -6.24 -1.96 -5.81
CA MET A 424 -6.81 -0.92 -6.64
C MET A 424 -5.74 -0.01 -7.26
N GLN A 425 -4.68 0.26 -6.48
CA GLN A 425 -3.55 1.02 -7.00
C GLN A 425 -2.73 0.22 -8.01
N PHE A 426 -2.53 -1.08 -7.78
CA PHE A 426 -1.89 -1.95 -8.76
C PHE A 426 -2.72 -2.15 -10.02
N LYS A 427 -4.05 -2.28 -9.92
CA LYS A 427 -4.94 -2.31 -11.08
C LYS A 427 -4.73 -1.09 -11.97
N THR A 428 -4.66 0.09 -11.36
CA THR A 428 -4.38 1.35 -12.09
C THR A 428 -2.96 1.35 -12.70
N ALA A 429 -1.96 0.89 -11.94
CA ALA A 429 -0.59 0.80 -12.44
C ALA A 429 -0.45 -0.18 -13.62
N LEU A 430 -1.15 -1.32 -13.58
CA LEU A 430 -1.18 -2.32 -14.64
C LEU A 430 -1.91 -1.80 -15.88
N ALA A 431 -3.04 -1.10 -15.70
CA ALA A 431 -3.78 -0.48 -16.79
C ALA A 431 -3.00 0.64 -17.50
N LYS A 432 -2.02 1.25 -16.82
CA LYS A 432 -1.12 2.27 -17.37
C LYS A 432 0.17 1.69 -17.94
N LEU A 433 0.31 0.37 -18.09
CA LEU A 433 1.39 -0.19 -18.88
C LEU A 433 1.16 0.11 -20.37
N PRO A 434 2.16 0.59 -21.14
CA PRO A 434 3.60 0.66 -20.83
C PRO A 434 4.09 2.01 -20.25
N ASP A 435 3.20 2.96 -19.96
CA ASP A 435 3.55 4.35 -19.62
C ASP A 435 4.36 4.50 -18.32
N ALA A 436 4.36 3.48 -17.45
CA ALA A 436 5.20 3.42 -16.26
C ALA A 436 6.41 2.49 -16.47
N ASP A 437 7.62 3.06 -16.43
CA ASP A 437 8.88 2.32 -16.41
C ASP A 437 9.06 1.63 -15.05
N ASN A 438 8.75 2.34 -13.97
CA ASN A 438 9.00 1.90 -12.62
C ASN A 438 7.70 1.71 -11.83
N ILE A 439 7.76 0.82 -10.83
CA ILE A 439 6.80 0.78 -9.72
C ILE A 439 7.53 1.23 -8.46
N LEU A 440 6.93 2.15 -7.69
CA LEU A 440 7.40 2.48 -6.35
C LEU A 440 6.36 2.02 -5.33
N ILE A 441 6.79 1.23 -4.34
CA ILE A 441 5.93 0.74 -3.26
C ILE A 441 6.28 1.49 -1.97
N SER A 442 5.37 2.34 -1.51
CA SER A 442 5.46 3.02 -0.23
C SER A 442 4.64 2.24 0.80
N SER A 443 5.23 1.61 1.80
CA SER A 443 6.65 1.43 2.11
C SER A 443 6.88 0.00 2.59
N PHE A 444 8.13 -0.43 2.74
CA PHE A 444 8.40 -1.78 3.27
C PHE A 444 8.17 -1.84 4.78
N ASN A 445 8.83 -0.96 5.54
CA ASN A 445 9.01 -1.13 6.99
C ASN A 445 9.02 0.18 7.81
N GLU A 446 8.26 1.17 7.40
CA GLU A 446 7.96 2.39 8.14
C GLU A 446 6.95 2.18 9.29
N GLU A 447 7.20 1.15 10.11
CA GLU A 447 6.34 0.67 11.19
C GLU A 447 6.22 1.67 12.37
N LEU A 448 6.91 2.81 12.26
CA LEU A 448 7.02 3.85 13.26
C LEU A 448 6.36 5.13 12.75
N ALA A 449 5.45 5.70 13.54
CA ALA A 449 4.94 7.04 13.28
C ALA A 449 5.33 8.00 14.40
N GLN A 450 5.55 9.25 13.99
CA GLN A 450 5.74 10.37 14.89
C GLN A 450 4.37 10.96 15.25
N PRO A 451 4.01 11.08 16.54
CA PRO A 451 2.83 11.84 16.89
C PRO A 451 3.08 13.32 16.60
N GLN A 452 2.03 14.01 16.18
CA GLN A 452 2.01 15.45 16.04
C GLN A 452 0.96 16.01 16.98
N HIS A 453 1.19 17.19 17.52
CA HIS A 453 0.21 17.86 18.35
C HIS A 453 -1.12 18.02 17.58
N ASN A 454 -2.23 17.59 18.19
CA ASN A 454 -3.56 17.69 17.63
C ASN A 454 -3.96 19.16 17.47
N PRO A 455 -3.99 19.70 16.23
CA PRO A 455 -4.29 21.11 16.02
C PRO A 455 -5.77 21.45 16.27
N TYR A 456 -6.61 20.45 16.54
CA TYR A 456 -8.05 20.60 16.77
C TYR A 456 -8.45 20.49 18.23
N ALA A 457 -7.54 20.09 19.12
CA ALA A 457 -7.85 19.84 20.54
C ALA A 457 -8.46 21.08 21.25
N ALA A 458 -8.05 22.28 20.85
CA ALA A 458 -8.57 23.53 21.42
C ALA A 458 -9.99 23.88 20.94
N THR A 459 -10.43 23.33 19.81
CA THR A 459 -11.70 23.69 19.15
C THR A 459 -12.71 22.55 19.07
N SER A 460 -12.30 21.32 19.39
CA SER A 460 -13.18 20.16 19.43
C SER A 460 -12.70 19.10 20.42
N SER A 461 -13.63 18.65 21.28
CA SER A 461 -13.44 17.47 22.12
C SER A 461 -13.65 16.15 21.38
N TYR A 462 -14.18 16.20 20.16
CA TYR A 462 -14.60 15.04 19.36
C TYR A 462 -13.55 14.60 18.35
N VAL A 463 -12.51 15.40 18.12
CA VAL A 463 -11.46 15.11 17.14
C VAL A 463 -10.28 14.49 17.86
N ARG A 464 -10.19 13.16 17.79
CA ARG A 464 -9.21 12.32 18.49
C ARG A 464 -8.72 11.21 17.57
N SER A 465 -7.57 10.64 17.88
CA SER A 465 -7.12 9.41 17.23
C SER A 465 -8.13 8.27 17.45
N MET A 466 -8.49 7.59 16.37
CA MET A 466 -9.47 6.50 16.40
C MET A 466 -9.05 5.39 17.36
N GLY A 467 -10.00 4.84 18.10
CA GLY A 467 -9.75 3.77 19.06
C GLY A 467 -8.97 4.18 20.32
N LEU A 468 -8.64 5.46 20.50
CA LEU A 468 -7.95 6.02 21.67
C LEU A 468 -8.83 6.99 22.48
N GLU A 469 -10.15 6.80 22.49
CA GLU A 469 -11.08 7.76 23.09
C GLU A 469 -10.95 7.90 24.62
N TRP A 470 -10.43 6.87 25.27
CA TRP A 470 -10.15 6.87 26.71
C TRP A 470 -8.73 7.31 27.05
N ASP A 471 -7.89 7.49 26.04
CA ASP A 471 -6.51 7.90 26.22
C ASP A 471 -6.42 9.43 26.19
N PRO A 472 -5.84 10.07 27.23
CA PRO A 472 -5.52 11.49 27.18
C PRO A 472 -4.65 11.87 25.96
N ALA A 473 -3.67 11.03 25.60
CA ALA A 473 -2.81 11.26 24.44
C ALA A 473 -3.59 11.23 23.13
N GLY A 474 -4.65 10.42 23.03
CA GLY A 474 -5.52 10.37 21.86
C GLY A 474 -6.23 11.70 21.54
N ALA A 475 -6.36 12.60 22.53
CA ALA A 475 -6.83 13.97 22.31
C ALA A 475 -5.73 14.97 22.00
N GLU A 476 -4.49 14.71 22.42
CA GLU A 476 -3.38 15.66 22.32
C GLU A 476 -2.47 15.40 21.12
N GLU A 477 -2.50 14.16 20.60
CA GLU A 477 -1.60 13.66 19.58
C GLU A 477 -2.39 13.02 18.43
N LEU A 478 -1.94 13.27 17.19
CA LEU A 478 -2.42 12.63 15.97
C LEU A 478 -1.25 12.04 15.20
N TYR A 479 -1.48 10.95 14.48
CA TYR A 479 -0.47 10.26 13.68
C TYR A 479 -0.72 10.52 12.20
N VAL A 480 0.32 10.91 11.47
CA VAL A 480 0.23 11.27 10.05
C VAL A 480 0.38 10.06 9.14
N ASP A 481 1.47 9.31 9.34
CA ASP A 481 2.00 8.43 8.30
C ASP A 481 1.43 7.01 8.33
N THR A 482 1.30 6.46 9.54
CA THR A 482 0.78 5.11 9.80
C THR A 482 0.06 5.14 11.14
N PHE A 483 -1.00 4.34 11.29
CA PHE A 483 -1.76 4.24 12.53
C PHE A 483 -2.38 2.86 12.70
N GLY A 484 -1.94 2.13 13.73
CA GLY A 484 -2.30 0.73 13.92
C GLY A 484 -2.02 -0.12 12.66
N CYS A 485 -2.67 -1.27 12.57
CA CYS A 485 -2.50 -2.18 11.43
C CYS A 485 -3.11 -1.71 10.10
N ASP A 486 -4.34 -1.18 10.14
CA ASP A 486 -5.09 -0.96 8.90
C ASP A 486 -4.67 0.33 8.20
N PHE A 487 -4.22 1.35 8.91
CA PHE A 487 -3.75 2.58 8.27
C PHE A 487 -2.25 2.55 7.99
N ALA A 488 -1.59 1.40 8.17
CA ALA A 488 -0.21 1.21 7.81
C ALA A 488 -0.01 1.20 6.29
N ARG A 489 1.01 1.94 5.84
CA ARG A 489 1.49 1.92 4.44
C ARG A 489 2.36 0.71 4.14
N ASP A 490 2.82 0.06 5.20
CA ASP A 490 3.82 -0.98 5.12
C ASP A 490 3.29 -2.28 4.55
N TYR A 491 4.21 -3.07 4.00
CA TYR A 491 3.93 -4.45 3.64
C TYR A 491 4.88 -5.46 4.29
N ALA A 492 5.80 -5.04 5.16
CA ALA A 492 6.53 -5.96 6.03
C ALA A 492 5.55 -6.73 6.94
N PRO A 493 5.77 -8.04 7.16
CA PRO A 493 4.92 -8.82 8.05
C PRO A 493 4.97 -8.35 9.50
N SER A 494 3.82 -8.40 10.16
CA SER A 494 3.68 -8.08 11.58
C SER A 494 2.88 -9.16 12.32
N ARG A 495 2.95 -9.16 13.65
CA ARG A 495 2.18 -10.09 14.49
C ARG A 495 0.68 -9.83 14.36
N GLU A 496 0.29 -8.56 14.35
CA GLU A 496 -1.12 -8.15 14.42
C GLU A 496 -1.79 -8.10 13.04
N CYS A 497 -1.04 -7.75 11.99
CA CYS A 497 -1.58 -7.61 10.63
C CYS A 497 -1.23 -8.84 9.75
N GLY A 498 -0.36 -9.74 10.21
CA GLY A 498 0.09 -10.91 9.47
C GLY A 498 0.96 -10.54 8.27
N ASN A 499 0.91 -11.36 7.21
CA ASN A 499 1.71 -11.18 6.00
C ASN A 499 0.87 -10.89 4.74
N ARG A 500 -0.41 -10.53 4.88
CA ARG A 500 -1.34 -10.36 3.74
C ARG A 500 -0.84 -9.32 2.74
N SER A 501 -0.34 -8.17 3.21
CA SER A 501 0.22 -7.11 2.34
C SER A 501 1.44 -7.60 1.56
N LEU A 502 2.38 -8.34 2.18
CA LEU A 502 3.55 -8.90 1.48
C LEU A 502 3.13 -9.89 0.39
N VAL A 503 2.16 -10.76 0.69
CA VAL A 503 1.61 -11.73 -0.28
C VAL A 503 0.96 -10.98 -1.44
N MET A 504 0.21 -9.92 -1.16
CA MET A 504 -0.44 -9.10 -2.19
C MET A 504 0.58 -8.39 -3.08
N VAL A 505 1.58 -7.71 -2.50
CA VAL A 505 2.69 -7.10 -3.25
C VAL A 505 3.37 -8.12 -4.15
N THR A 506 3.71 -9.29 -3.61
CA THR A 506 4.39 -10.36 -4.37
C THR A 506 3.54 -10.86 -5.54
N SER A 507 2.23 -11.04 -5.32
CA SER A 507 1.30 -11.43 -6.38
C SER A 507 1.20 -10.35 -7.47
N CYS A 508 1.03 -9.08 -7.07
CA CYS A 508 0.91 -7.97 -8.01
C CYS A 508 2.18 -7.72 -8.83
N LEU A 509 3.36 -7.81 -8.21
CA LEU A 509 4.63 -7.69 -8.92
C LEU A 509 4.84 -8.83 -9.91
N ARG A 510 4.40 -10.06 -9.59
CA ARG A 510 4.43 -11.17 -10.55
C ARG A 510 3.54 -10.89 -11.77
N VAL A 511 2.33 -10.40 -11.54
CA VAL A 511 1.40 -9.98 -12.62
C VAL A 511 2.03 -8.89 -13.47
N TRP A 512 2.64 -7.87 -12.83
CA TRP A 512 3.31 -6.76 -13.51
C TRP A 512 4.51 -7.23 -14.35
N THR A 513 5.41 -8.05 -13.79
CA THR A 513 6.56 -8.61 -14.52
C THR A 513 6.09 -9.45 -15.71
N LEU A 514 5.09 -10.32 -15.51
CA LEU A 514 4.55 -11.16 -16.58
C LEU A 514 3.92 -10.30 -17.69
N ALA A 515 3.13 -9.29 -17.33
CA ALA A 515 2.50 -8.38 -18.29
C ALA A 515 3.51 -7.64 -19.17
N ARG A 516 4.70 -7.35 -18.65
CA ARG A 516 5.78 -6.67 -19.37
C ARG A 516 6.62 -7.61 -20.24
N SER A 517 6.57 -8.91 -19.98
CA SER A 517 7.33 -9.87 -20.78
C SER A 517 6.95 -9.77 -22.26
N HIS A 518 7.95 -9.87 -23.14
CA HIS A 518 7.72 -9.87 -24.58
C HIS A 518 6.75 -10.98 -24.98
N TRP A 519 6.87 -12.15 -24.34
CA TRP A 519 5.97 -13.28 -24.55
C TRP A 519 4.51 -12.90 -24.31
N PHE A 520 4.19 -12.30 -23.15
CA PHE A 520 2.81 -11.93 -22.82
C PHE A 520 2.24 -10.93 -23.83
N ARG A 521 2.99 -9.87 -24.13
CA ARG A 521 2.60 -8.85 -25.12
C ARG A 521 2.42 -9.42 -26.51
N SER A 522 3.28 -10.35 -26.93
CA SER A 522 3.18 -11.00 -28.25
C SER A 522 1.94 -11.90 -28.38
N ARG A 523 1.49 -12.52 -27.28
CA ARG A 523 0.39 -13.48 -27.26
C ARG A 523 -0.97 -12.82 -27.05
N TYR A 524 -1.06 -11.86 -26.15
CA TYR A 524 -2.32 -11.26 -25.71
C TYR A 524 -2.52 -9.82 -26.19
N GLY A 525 -1.51 -9.24 -26.84
CA GLY A 525 -1.51 -7.84 -27.25
C GLY A 525 -1.49 -6.87 -26.07
N ASN A 526 -1.58 -5.58 -26.37
CA ASN A 526 -1.67 -4.52 -25.35
C ASN A 526 -3.10 -4.24 -24.88
N ALA A 527 -4.11 -4.90 -25.48
CA ALA A 527 -5.53 -4.61 -25.21
C ALA A 527 -6.12 -5.43 -24.06
N SER A 528 -5.46 -6.50 -23.63
CA SER A 528 -5.93 -7.36 -22.55
C SER A 528 -5.39 -6.83 -21.22
N HIS A 529 -6.27 -6.57 -20.24
CA HIS A 529 -5.79 -6.23 -18.90
C HIS A 529 -5.08 -7.47 -18.31
N PRO A 530 -3.90 -7.34 -17.66
CA PRO A 530 -3.15 -8.51 -17.19
C PRO A 530 -3.96 -9.45 -16.29
N CYS A 531 -4.85 -8.89 -15.47
CA CYS A 531 -5.75 -9.65 -14.62
C CYS A 531 -6.87 -10.40 -15.35
N ASP A 532 -7.16 -10.07 -16.61
CA ASP A 532 -8.13 -10.83 -17.41
C ASP A 532 -7.53 -12.14 -17.93
N VAL A 533 -6.20 -12.24 -17.94
CA VAL A 533 -5.46 -13.39 -18.48
C VAL A 533 -4.83 -14.24 -17.37
N ILE A 534 -4.40 -13.59 -16.29
CA ILE A 534 -3.72 -14.23 -15.16
C ILE A 534 -4.75 -14.48 -14.07
N GLU A 535 -5.61 -15.47 -14.31
CA GLU A 535 -6.64 -15.88 -13.36
C GLU A 535 -6.04 -16.45 -12.07
N GLY A 536 -6.68 -16.17 -10.93
CA GLY A 536 -6.35 -16.76 -9.63
C GLY A 536 -5.18 -16.14 -8.88
N GLU A 537 -4.50 -15.13 -9.43
CA GLU A 537 -3.58 -14.30 -8.65
C GLU A 537 -4.36 -13.42 -7.66
N ALA A 538 -3.87 -13.32 -6.42
CA ALA A 538 -4.47 -12.50 -5.39
C ALA A 538 -4.58 -11.02 -5.81
N CYS A 539 -3.63 -10.52 -6.60
CA CYS A 539 -3.70 -9.17 -7.17
C CYS A 539 -4.97 -8.90 -7.99
N CYS A 540 -5.52 -9.95 -8.60
CA CYS A 540 -6.58 -9.87 -9.59
C CYS A 540 -7.95 -10.27 -9.04
N THR A 541 -8.05 -10.55 -7.73
CA THR A 541 -9.29 -11.00 -7.09
C THR A 541 -9.48 -10.28 -5.76
N VAL A 542 -10.64 -9.64 -5.58
CA VAL A 542 -11.02 -9.09 -4.26
C VAL A 542 -11.60 -10.23 -3.44
N ALA A 543 -11.03 -10.49 -2.27
CA ALA A 543 -11.57 -11.51 -1.40
C ALA A 543 -12.87 -11.00 -0.74
N PRO A 544 -13.92 -11.81 -0.62
CA PRO A 544 -15.18 -11.38 0.00
C PRO A 544 -15.02 -10.81 1.41
N GLU A 545 -14.05 -11.29 2.19
CA GLU A 545 -13.71 -10.78 3.52
C GLU A 545 -13.10 -9.38 3.53
N ASP A 546 -12.66 -8.87 2.38
CA ASP A 546 -12.08 -7.54 2.21
C ASP A 546 -13.14 -6.52 1.73
N GLU A 547 -14.34 -7.00 1.36
CA GLU A 547 -15.47 -6.14 1.02
C GLU A 547 -15.98 -5.36 2.24
N ARG A 548 -16.25 -4.08 2.02
CA ARG A 548 -16.84 -3.18 3.02
C ARG A 548 -18.08 -2.53 2.47
N LYS A 549 -19.01 -2.24 3.37
CA LYS A 549 -20.20 -1.43 3.08
C LYS A 549 -20.00 -0.03 3.63
N ALA A 550 -20.14 0.97 2.78
CA ALA A 550 -20.30 2.35 3.23
C ALA A 550 -21.63 2.51 3.95
N VAL A 551 -21.59 3.12 5.13
CA VAL A 551 -22.77 3.41 5.94
C VAL A 551 -22.93 4.93 6.04
N TRP A 552 -23.95 5.46 5.38
CA TRP A 552 -24.32 6.87 5.44
C TRP A 552 -25.23 7.12 6.64
N ALA A 553 -25.02 8.22 7.35
CA ALA A 553 -25.83 8.62 8.49
C ALA A 553 -26.73 9.80 8.14
N PHE A 554 -27.98 9.77 8.58
CA PHE A 554 -28.97 10.82 8.34
C PHE A 554 -29.71 11.18 9.61
N ARG A 555 -29.95 12.46 9.80
CA ARG A 555 -30.84 12.97 10.84
C ARG A 555 -32.01 13.70 10.21
N LYS A 556 -33.19 13.54 10.79
CA LYS A 556 -34.34 14.34 10.39
C LYS A 556 -34.12 15.79 10.83
N VAL A 557 -34.54 16.75 10.01
CA VAL A 557 -34.29 18.19 10.25
C VAL A 557 -34.96 18.68 11.53
N ASP A 558 -36.12 18.13 11.87
CA ASP A 558 -36.85 18.40 13.11
C ASP A 558 -36.26 17.71 14.35
N GLY A 559 -35.21 16.88 14.17
CA GLY A 559 -34.55 16.14 15.25
C GLY A 559 -35.34 14.95 15.81
N THR A 560 -36.46 14.58 15.18
CA THR A 560 -37.36 13.53 15.71
C THR A 560 -36.95 12.11 15.34
N ASP A 561 -35.97 11.96 14.43
CA ASP A 561 -35.54 10.66 13.93
C ASP A 561 -34.10 10.70 13.39
N PHE A 562 -33.47 9.54 13.34
CA PHE A 562 -32.11 9.36 12.87
C PHE A 562 -31.95 7.94 12.32
N LEU A 563 -31.34 7.80 11.14
CA LEU A 563 -31.17 6.52 10.49
C LEU A 563 -29.79 6.39 9.85
N VAL A 564 -29.43 5.16 9.50
CA VAL A 564 -28.30 4.86 8.62
C VAL A 564 -28.78 4.18 7.36
N SER A 565 -28.03 4.29 6.26
CA SER A 565 -28.31 3.57 5.02
C SER A 565 -27.04 2.98 4.45
N VAL A 566 -27.16 1.84 3.78
CA VAL A 566 -26.12 1.27 2.90
C VAL A 566 -26.55 1.19 1.44
N ASP A 567 -27.75 1.68 1.11
CA ASP A 567 -28.29 1.68 -0.25
C ASP A 567 -28.07 3.05 -0.90
N PRO A 568 -27.22 3.16 -1.92
CA PRO A 568 -26.99 4.41 -2.65
C PRO A 568 -28.27 5.04 -3.22
N THR A 569 -29.29 4.23 -3.55
CA THR A 569 -30.58 4.71 -4.06
C THR A 569 -31.36 5.44 -2.97
N GLU A 570 -31.46 4.83 -1.79
CA GLU A 570 -32.07 5.45 -0.61
C GLU A 570 -31.31 6.73 -0.20
N VAL A 571 -29.98 6.68 -0.20
CA VAL A 571 -29.12 7.85 0.06
C VAL A 571 -29.44 9.02 -0.87
N ALA A 572 -29.63 8.75 -2.17
CA ALA A 572 -30.01 9.78 -3.14
C ALA A 572 -31.41 10.38 -2.84
N VAL A 573 -32.38 9.53 -2.47
CA VAL A 573 -33.73 9.97 -2.09
C VAL A 573 -33.71 10.84 -0.83
N LEU A 574 -32.96 10.41 0.20
CA LEU A 574 -32.83 11.13 1.45
C LEU A 574 -32.12 12.48 1.27
N ASN A 575 -31.06 12.52 0.44
CA ASN A 575 -30.36 13.77 0.11
C ASN A 575 -31.22 14.76 -0.68
N ALA A 576 -32.16 14.28 -1.50
CA ALA A 576 -33.11 15.13 -2.21
C ALA A 576 -34.26 15.62 -1.32
N SER A 577 -34.48 15.00 -0.16
CA SER A 577 -35.58 15.34 0.75
C SER A 577 -35.24 16.54 1.65
N PRO A 578 -36.10 17.55 1.77
CA PRO A 578 -35.90 18.64 2.73
C PRO A 578 -36.10 18.20 4.19
N ALA A 579 -36.65 17.01 4.42
CA ALA A 579 -36.91 16.49 5.75
C ALA A 579 -35.66 15.85 6.39
N TRP A 580 -34.66 15.48 5.59
CA TRP A 580 -33.48 14.77 6.04
C TRP A 580 -32.21 15.58 5.78
N LYS A 581 -31.24 15.44 6.67
CA LYS A 581 -29.91 16.00 6.51
C LYS A 581 -28.90 14.89 6.75
N GLN A 582 -28.03 14.65 5.78
CA GLN A 582 -26.89 13.76 5.97
C GLN A 582 -25.96 14.30 7.05
N VAL A 583 -25.50 13.43 7.95
CA VAL A 583 -24.41 13.72 8.88
C VAL A 583 -23.11 13.42 8.15
N CYS A 584 -22.39 14.47 7.79
CA CYS A 584 -21.16 14.39 7.02
C CYS A 584 -19.96 13.90 7.84
N ALA A 585 -18.95 13.37 7.16
CA ALA A 585 -17.63 13.24 7.75
C ALA A 585 -17.08 14.64 8.06
N TYR A 586 -16.42 14.83 9.20
CA TYR A 586 -15.86 16.13 9.54
C TYR A 586 -14.48 16.37 8.90
N MET A 587 -13.83 15.30 8.40
CA MET A 587 -12.59 15.38 7.64
C MET A 587 -12.87 15.47 6.15
N ASN A 588 -12.02 16.19 5.43
CA ASN A 588 -12.00 16.15 3.97
C ASN A 588 -11.15 14.92 3.59
N GLY A 589 -11.69 14.01 2.80
CA GLY A 589 -10.92 12.85 2.34
C GLY A 589 -11.80 11.81 1.68
N ALA A 590 -12.85 11.34 2.36
CA ALA A 590 -13.75 10.35 1.79
C ALA A 590 -14.73 11.01 0.83
N THR A 591 -14.63 10.76 -0.48
CA THR A 591 -15.60 11.30 -1.45
C THR A 591 -16.90 10.50 -1.50
N THR A 592 -16.92 9.26 -0.98
CA THR A 592 -18.14 8.49 -0.80
C THR A 592 -19.12 9.15 0.17
N PHE A 593 -18.62 9.99 1.09
CA PHE A 593 -19.42 10.69 2.08
C PHE A 593 -19.38 12.20 1.84
N CYS A 594 -20.43 12.92 2.26
CA CYS A 594 -20.33 14.37 2.33
C CYS A 594 -19.32 14.76 3.41
N SER A 595 -18.65 15.90 3.25
CA SER A 595 -17.70 16.46 4.21
C SER A 595 -18.18 17.81 4.75
N ASP A 596 -18.17 18.01 6.07
CA ASP A 596 -18.53 19.28 6.71
C ASP A 596 -17.70 19.53 7.99
N LYS A 597 -16.64 20.34 7.85
CA LYS A 597 -15.76 20.73 8.96
C LYS A 597 -16.49 21.52 10.05
N SER A 598 -17.64 22.14 9.76
CA SER A 598 -18.41 22.85 10.79
C SER A 598 -19.04 21.90 11.82
N LEU A 599 -19.05 20.59 11.55
CA LEU A 599 -19.50 19.57 12.48
C LEU A 599 -18.50 19.28 13.60
N MET A 600 -17.19 19.58 13.42
CA MET A 600 -16.13 19.28 14.39
C MET A 600 -16.46 19.73 15.84
N PRO A 601 -16.97 20.95 16.12
CA PRO A 601 -17.31 21.35 17.49
C PRO A 601 -18.65 20.79 17.99
N THR A 602 -19.40 20.05 17.16
CA THR A 602 -20.76 19.59 17.48
C THR A 602 -20.78 18.10 17.83
N ARG A 603 -21.80 17.68 18.59
CA ARG A 603 -22.04 16.25 18.88
C ARG A 603 -22.17 15.37 17.63
N TRP A 604 -22.44 15.96 16.47
CA TRP A 604 -22.62 15.21 15.22
C TRP A 604 -21.30 14.71 14.63
N ALA A 605 -20.14 15.21 15.10
CA ALA A 605 -18.84 14.70 14.69
C ALA A 605 -18.67 13.20 15.00
N VAL A 606 -19.34 12.69 16.05
CA VAL A 606 -19.28 11.28 16.45
C VAL A 606 -20.43 10.44 15.91
N SER A 607 -21.43 11.04 15.26
CA SER A 607 -22.55 10.34 14.60
C SER A 607 -22.39 10.30 13.08
N GLY A 608 -21.16 10.46 12.61
CA GLY A 608 -20.82 10.49 11.20
C GLY A 608 -20.91 9.12 10.52
N PRO A 609 -20.53 9.07 9.23
CA PRO A 609 -20.50 7.84 8.46
C PRO A 609 -19.36 6.91 8.90
N PHE A 610 -19.46 5.64 8.50
CA PHE A 610 -18.50 4.59 8.80
C PHE A 610 -18.54 3.47 7.76
N TYR A 611 -17.59 2.54 7.86
CA TYR A 611 -17.58 1.31 7.08
C TYR A 611 -17.88 0.11 8.00
N THR A 612 -18.66 -0.84 7.49
CA THR A 612 -18.85 -2.17 8.10
C THR A 612 -18.25 -3.25 7.22
N ALA A 613 -17.96 -4.41 7.80
CA ALA A 613 -17.59 -5.57 7.00
C ALA A 613 -18.82 -6.13 6.27
N ALA A 614 -18.67 -6.49 4.99
CA ALA A 614 -19.76 -7.09 4.22
C ALA A 614 -20.07 -8.53 4.69
N GLN A 615 -19.07 -9.22 5.23
CA GLN A 615 -19.11 -10.58 5.75
C GLN A 615 -18.48 -10.63 7.15
N PRO A 616 -18.79 -11.64 7.97
CA PRO A 616 -18.14 -11.80 9.27
C PRO A 616 -16.65 -12.16 9.05
N THR A 617 -15.76 -11.27 9.47
CA THR A 617 -14.29 -11.43 9.30
C THR A 617 -13.63 -12.15 10.48
N GLU A 618 -14.30 -12.23 11.63
CA GLU A 618 -13.83 -12.98 12.80
C GLU A 618 -14.97 -13.67 13.55
N SER A 619 -14.62 -14.64 14.39
CA SER A 619 -15.59 -15.34 15.23
C SER A 619 -16.22 -14.38 16.23
N GLY A 620 -17.55 -14.36 16.30
CA GLY A 620 -18.30 -13.45 17.16
C GLY A 620 -18.68 -12.13 16.50
N ALA A 621 -18.33 -11.89 15.23
CA ALA A 621 -18.91 -10.79 14.46
C ALA A 621 -20.44 -10.90 14.41
N VAL A 622 -21.10 -9.77 14.65
CA VAL A 622 -22.57 -9.68 14.74
C VAL A 622 -23.09 -8.76 13.65
N MET A 623 -24.22 -9.12 13.04
CA MET A 623 -24.91 -8.26 12.08
C MET A 623 -25.52 -7.07 12.81
N LEU A 624 -25.40 -5.88 12.22
CA LEU A 624 -26.12 -4.68 12.60
C LEU A 624 -27.35 -4.53 11.71
N TYR A 625 -28.52 -4.38 12.33
CA TYR A 625 -29.78 -4.14 11.66
C TYR A 625 -30.25 -2.71 11.91
N ARG A 626 -30.84 -2.10 10.88
CA ARG A 626 -31.70 -0.93 11.00
C ARG A 626 -33.13 -1.39 11.15
N CYS A 627 -33.80 -0.92 12.19
CA CYS A 627 -35.17 -1.29 12.54
C CYS A 627 -36.08 -0.06 12.57
N LEU A 628 -37.34 -0.25 12.20
CA LEU A 628 -38.39 0.78 12.30
C LEU A 628 -39.38 0.43 13.42
N ALA A 629 -39.27 1.13 14.55
CA ALA A 629 -40.17 1.01 15.69
C ALA A 629 -41.48 1.77 15.46
N GLY A 630 -42.61 1.10 15.70
CA GLY A 630 -43.95 1.68 15.60
C GLY A 630 -44.29 2.32 14.24
N GLY A 631 -43.53 2.01 13.18
CA GLY A 631 -43.68 2.59 11.85
C GLY A 631 -43.19 4.04 11.71
N ILE A 632 -42.50 4.61 12.72
CA ILE A 632 -42.21 6.05 12.77
C ILE A 632 -40.76 6.35 13.14
N LYS A 633 -40.07 5.50 13.92
CA LYS A 633 -38.75 5.81 14.47
C LYS A 633 -37.73 4.74 14.16
N HIS A 634 -36.57 5.15 13.70
CA HIS A 634 -35.48 4.23 13.43
C HIS A 634 -34.64 4.01 14.68
N PHE A 635 -34.13 2.79 14.82
CA PHE A 635 -33.10 2.46 15.79
C PHE A 635 -32.22 1.32 15.25
N PHE A 636 -31.11 1.05 15.93
CA PHE A 636 -30.13 0.05 15.51
C PHE A 636 -30.03 -1.07 16.53
N THR A 637 -29.88 -2.31 16.09
CA THR A 637 -29.71 -3.45 17.01
C THR A 637 -28.95 -4.58 16.34
N THR A 638 -28.47 -5.52 17.14
CA THR A 638 -27.92 -6.80 16.67
C THR A 638 -28.96 -7.93 16.70
N ASP A 639 -30.17 -7.65 17.19
CA ASP A 639 -31.30 -8.59 17.15
C ASP A 639 -32.03 -8.54 15.79
N PRO A 640 -32.06 -9.64 15.01
CA PRO A 640 -32.77 -9.69 13.73
C PRO A 640 -34.29 -9.48 13.87
N HIS A 641 -34.84 -9.57 15.08
CA HIS A 641 -36.26 -9.33 15.38
C HIS A 641 -36.52 -7.95 15.99
N CYS A 642 -35.57 -7.02 15.90
CA CYS A 642 -35.74 -5.63 16.34
C CYS A 642 -36.21 -5.51 17.79
N GLU A 643 -35.72 -6.37 18.69
CA GLU A 643 -36.07 -6.37 20.11
C GLU A 643 -37.59 -6.49 20.37
N GLY A 644 -38.35 -7.00 19.38
CA GLY A 644 -39.82 -7.04 19.40
C GLY A 644 -40.50 -5.66 19.28
N GLN A 645 -39.77 -4.59 18.98
CA GLN A 645 -40.28 -3.21 18.94
C GLN A 645 -40.66 -2.73 17.53
N GLY A 646 -40.34 -3.51 16.49
CA GLY A 646 -40.53 -3.11 15.10
C GLY A 646 -40.21 -4.21 14.10
N ALA A 647 -39.95 -3.80 12.85
CA ALA A 647 -39.51 -4.70 11.79
C ALA A 647 -38.11 -4.29 11.28
N PRO A 648 -37.27 -5.26 10.88
CA PRO A 648 -35.99 -4.95 10.26
C PRO A 648 -36.25 -4.37 8.87
N GLU A 649 -35.60 -3.26 8.55
CA GLU A 649 -35.68 -2.63 7.23
C GLU A 649 -34.45 -2.94 6.37
N GLN A 650 -33.26 -3.02 7.00
CA GLN A 650 -32.01 -3.13 6.28
C GLN A 650 -30.92 -3.82 7.11
N ASP A 651 -30.18 -4.71 6.45
CA ASP A 651 -28.95 -5.31 6.95
C ASP A 651 -27.78 -4.35 6.68
N VAL A 652 -27.31 -3.68 7.72
CA VAL A 652 -26.27 -2.64 7.60
C VAL A 652 -24.91 -3.28 7.31
N GLY A 653 -24.55 -4.33 8.05
CA GLY A 653 -23.28 -5.04 7.90
C GLY A 653 -22.78 -5.61 9.23
N TYR A 654 -21.59 -6.21 9.22
CA TYR A 654 -21.05 -6.88 10.40
C TYR A 654 -20.17 -5.94 11.24
N LEU A 655 -20.42 -5.95 12.55
CA LEU A 655 -19.59 -5.32 13.59
C LEU A 655 -18.54 -6.31 14.08
N GLN A 656 -17.32 -5.83 14.30
CA GLN A 656 -16.28 -6.65 14.92
C GLN A 656 -16.52 -6.77 16.42
N PRO A 657 -16.35 -7.96 17.03
CA PRO A 657 -16.44 -8.14 18.48
C PRO A 657 -15.19 -7.61 19.19
N THR A 658 -14.05 -7.51 18.51
CA THR A 658 -12.81 -6.99 19.08
C THR A 658 -12.37 -5.70 18.39
N ARG A 659 -11.86 -4.77 19.21
CA ARG A 659 -11.27 -3.54 18.67
C ARG A 659 -9.90 -3.86 18.10
N THR A 660 -9.64 -3.39 16.90
CA THR A 660 -8.35 -3.55 16.21
C THR A 660 -8.05 -2.29 15.41
N GLY A 661 -6.86 -2.14 14.85
CA GLY A 661 -6.59 -1.06 13.88
C GLY A 661 -7.51 -1.12 12.66
N TYR A 662 -8.06 -2.30 12.34
CA TYR A 662 -9.00 -2.54 11.24
C TYR A 662 -10.45 -2.15 11.55
N ALA A 663 -10.84 -2.18 12.82
CA ALA A 663 -12.11 -1.65 13.30
C ALA A 663 -11.85 -0.90 14.61
N PRO A 664 -11.23 0.29 14.55
CA PRO A 664 -10.81 0.98 15.75
C PRO A 664 -12.00 1.62 16.47
N ARG A 665 -13.12 1.83 15.76
CA ARG A 665 -14.18 2.68 16.25
C ARG A 665 -15.29 1.91 16.97
N SER A 666 -15.54 2.18 18.24
CA SER A 666 -16.68 1.59 18.95
C SER A 666 -18.02 2.10 18.39
N PHE A 667 -18.97 1.20 18.15
CA PHE A 667 -20.33 1.54 17.74
C PHE A 667 -21.29 1.44 18.93
N ARG A 668 -21.82 2.59 19.37
CA ARG A 668 -22.73 2.69 20.51
C ARG A 668 -24.10 3.15 20.05
N ARG A 669 -25.17 2.56 20.60
CA ARG A 669 -26.53 3.09 20.49
C ARG A 669 -26.81 4.04 21.63
N CYS A 670 -27.25 5.23 21.27
CA CYS A 670 -27.59 6.31 22.16
C CYS A 670 -29.08 6.62 22.07
N PHE A 671 -29.68 6.99 23.19
CA PHE A 671 -31.06 7.44 23.25
C PHE A 671 -31.14 8.84 23.85
N ASP A 672 -31.48 9.82 23.01
CA ASP A 672 -31.75 11.20 23.42
C ASP A 672 -33.19 11.26 23.93
N ASN A 673 -33.34 11.14 25.26
CA ASN A 673 -34.62 11.14 25.96
C ASN A 673 -35.42 12.44 25.80
N VAL A 674 -34.76 13.56 25.49
CA VAL A 674 -35.44 14.86 25.29
C VAL A 674 -36.17 14.86 23.96
N ASN A 675 -35.51 14.38 22.90
CA ASN A 675 -36.07 14.34 21.55
C ASN A 675 -36.75 12.99 21.23
N ASN A 676 -36.63 12.02 22.14
CA ASN A 676 -37.08 10.64 21.98
C ASN A 676 -36.56 10.04 20.67
N VAL A 677 -35.24 10.13 20.44
CA VAL A 677 -34.59 9.66 19.21
C VAL A 677 -33.42 8.75 19.55
N HIS A 678 -33.34 7.63 18.84
CA HIS A 678 -32.18 6.75 18.84
C HIS A 678 -31.18 7.23 17.81
N TYR A 679 -29.91 7.26 18.16
CA TYR A 679 -28.82 7.62 17.24
C TYR A 679 -27.57 6.79 17.60
N HIS A 680 -26.50 6.88 16.79
CA HIS A 680 -25.24 6.21 17.11
C HIS A 680 -24.13 7.20 17.48
N SER A 681 -23.17 6.71 18.26
CA SER A 681 -21.92 7.41 18.57
C SER A 681 -20.74 6.50 18.27
N LEU A 682 -19.76 7.03 17.56
CA LEU A 682 -18.50 6.40 17.18
C LEU A 682 -17.38 6.93 18.05
N ASP A 683 -16.65 6.04 18.72
CA ASP A 683 -15.47 6.39 19.53
C ASP A 683 -15.68 7.49 20.57
N HIS A 684 -16.90 7.57 21.06
CA HIS A 684 -17.24 8.50 22.12
C HIS A 684 -18.46 8.00 22.87
N PRO A 685 -18.52 8.17 24.21
CA PRO A 685 -19.78 8.05 24.94
C PRO A 685 -20.86 8.93 24.32
N CYS A 686 -22.12 8.55 24.51
CA CYS A 686 -23.27 9.31 24.02
C CYS A 686 -23.19 10.77 24.48
N PRO A 687 -22.98 11.76 23.56
CA PRO A 687 -22.80 13.14 23.99
C PRO A 687 -24.05 13.74 24.64
N VAL A 688 -25.23 13.18 24.37
CA VAL A 688 -26.52 13.58 24.93
C VAL A 688 -27.36 12.33 25.19
N GLY A 689 -28.19 12.36 26.23
CA GLY A 689 -29.05 11.24 26.58
C GLY A 689 -28.29 10.11 27.28
N VAL A 690 -28.69 8.88 27.03
CA VAL A 690 -28.13 7.68 27.66
C VAL A 690 -27.54 6.73 26.63
N GLU A 691 -26.46 6.05 27.00
CA GLU A 691 -25.97 4.89 26.26
C GLU A 691 -26.84 3.69 26.59
N GLU A 692 -27.47 3.10 25.57
CA GLU A 692 -28.28 1.90 25.75
C GLU A 692 -27.44 0.63 25.58
N ALA A 693 -26.51 0.62 24.62
CA ALA A 693 -25.63 -0.51 24.34
C ALA A 693 -24.38 -0.11 23.54
N MET A 694 -23.31 -0.88 23.69
CA MET A 694 -22.16 -0.92 22.77
C MET A 694 -22.20 -2.26 22.04
N TYR A 695 -22.31 -2.24 20.71
CA TYR A 695 -22.57 -3.44 19.92
C TYR A 695 -21.34 -4.09 19.30
N GLY A 696 -20.24 -3.35 19.16
CA GLY A 696 -19.01 -3.83 18.54
C GLY A 696 -18.20 -2.67 17.96
N PHE A 697 -17.37 -2.98 16.98
CA PHE A 697 -16.45 -2.02 16.37
C PHE A 697 -16.58 -1.95 14.85
N VAL A 698 -16.29 -0.77 14.30
CA VAL A 698 -16.39 -0.40 12.88
C VAL A 698 -15.16 0.39 12.43
N LEU A 699 -15.02 0.56 11.11
CA LEU A 699 -13.97 1.36 10.50
C LEU A 699 -14.42 2.77 10.22
#